data_AF-A0A661LQZ8-F1
#
_entry.id   AF-A0A661LQZ8-F1
#
_cell.length_a   1.000
_cell.length_b   1.000
_cell.length_c   1.000
_cell.angle_alpha   90.00
_cell.angle_beta   90.00
_cell.angle_gamma   90.00
#
_symmetry.space_group_name_H-M   'P 1'
#
loop_
_entity.id
_entity.type
_entity.pdbx_description
1 polymer ?
#
loop_
_entity_poly.entity_id
_entity_poly.type
_entity_poly.pdbx_seq_one_letter_code
_entity_poly.pdbx_strand_id
1 'polypeptide(L)'
;NTLNVARRCNYEMEFGQYKYPVFQVSENVSLEEKFEKEAREGLEKRLVRKESLEGSISTELKNEYEKRLTYELKTINEMGFAGYFLIVADFIDYARRSDIPVGPGRGSAAGSLTAYALKITDIDPIKYGLLFERFLNPGRISMPDIDIDFCIKNRDRVIDYVSEKYGRENVSQIITFGTMKARAVIRDVGRSLNISYAEADRIAKLIPEGINITLDEAVDAEPQLKAMEEGTDDERNLLRISRSLEGLTRHASTHASGIVISDRPLVEYLPLFKGPNGEIMTQYTMDQVAHLGLIKFDFLGLKTLTVIQDTLDLIEKIAGQVVKLDEIEMEDNETFKLISEGKTTGVFQLESAGMKELLRNLKPGVFEDIVASVALYRPGPLGSNMVDDFIKRKHGEIKKTYLLPQLEEILTETYGVIVYQEQVMRIAQVLANYTLAEADLLRKAISKKRAEEMAQQKERFLAGTTQNGLNVHKAEHVFDLIEKFGGYGFNKSHSVAYAMIAYLTAYLKAHYPVQFMAALLTEDMGSQDKTIKNIAECKEMGIPILPPDINESQVDFSVVGESIRFGLAAVKHVGFKAVEAIVHERERKEPFTSLREFCRRVDKSKVNKRVLEGLIQCGAFDFTGVFRSRLFASLNDAIAFGGISEDPNQLNMFDLFPSKEEGRSFEHTDIDEWEDDEKLRKEKESLGFYITGHPLDRFADVINQFATTTTQDLVTVKDKSIVKLAGLVNTMRIKRTRKGEKMAVINVEDKNGFTEVVVFPDVFAKCVTLLNDDRPLLITGEAEASDNAVKIRAQGIVALETVKQKAINSIIIPVSQEGLNRSCLMKLKDLIFRYPGECQIKFRINLDKNNKATVDTHNRYSIMPEENLIKEIESLVGAKVIYIV
;
A
#
# COMPACT_ATOMS: atom_id res chain seq x y z
N ASN A 1 -50.90 3.04 -34.62
CA ASN A 1 -50.01 4.18 -34.26
C ASN A 1 -48.61 3.74 -33.85
N THR A 2 -48.41 2.88 -32.86
CA THR A 2 -47.06 2.41 -32.42
C THR A 2 -46.19 1.89 -33.57
N LEU A 3 -46.72 1.00 -34.42
CA LEU A 3 -46.00 0.48 -35.59
C LEU A 3 -45.68 1.57 -36.64
N ASN A 4 -46.57 2.58 -36.78
CA ASN A 4 -46.33 3.69 -37.71
C ASN A 4 -45.24 4.63 -37.20
N VAL A 5 -45.12 4.81 -35.88
CA VAL A 5 -44.02 5.56 -35.27
C VAL A 5 -42.72 4.79 -35.46
N ALA A 6 -42.69 3.49 -35.15
CA ALA A 6 -41.51 2.65 -35.35
C ALA A 6 -41.00 2.67 -36.81
N ARG A 7 -41.90 2.64 -37.81
CA ARG A 7 -41.54 2.72 -39.23
C ARG A 7 -41.00 4.08 -39.68
N ARG A 8 -41.25 5.16 -38.93
CA ARG A 8 -40.78 6.52 -39.24
C ARG A 8 -39.45 6.86 -38.56
N CYS A 9 -39.06 6.09 -37.54
CA CYS A 9 -37.81 6.28 -36.80
C CYS A 9 -36.68 5.51 -37.48
N ASN A 10 -36.03 6.13 -38.47
CA ASN A 10 -34.83 5.60 -39.10
C ASN A 10 -33.62 6.39 -38.57
N TYR A 11 -32.78 5.73 -37.78
CA TYR A 11 -31.53 6.27 -37.26
C TYR A 11 -30.46 5.19 -37.39
N GLU A 12 -29.36 5.52 -38.06
CA GLU A 12 -28.23 4.62 -38.26
C GLU A 12 -26.98 5.28 -37.64
N MET A 13 -26.26 4.51 -36.83
CA MET A 13 -24.95 4.90 -36.30
C MET A 13 -23.86 4.21 -37.11
N GLU A 14 -22.85 4.98 -37.51
CA GLU A 14 -21.67 4.46 -38.18
C GLU A 14 -20.65 3.95 -37.15
N PHE A 15 -20.26 2.67 -37.28
CA PHE A 15 -19.26 2.01 -36.45
C PHE A 15 -18.06 1.57 -37.29
N GLY A 16 -16.88 1.49 -36.67
CA GLY A 16 -15.68 0.94 -37.32
C GLY A 16 -14.84 1.92 -38.15
N GLN A 17 -15.21 3.20 -38.23
CA GLN A 17 -14.36 4.26 -38.77
C GLN A 17 -13.69 5.04 -37.65
N TYR A 18 -12.36 5.14 -37.68
CA TYR A 18 -11.59 5.90 -36.68
C TYR A 18 -11.71 7.40 -36.91
N LYS A 19 -11.91 8.15 -35.82
CA LYS A 19 -12.03 9.61 -35.78
C LYS A 19 -10.79 10.18 -35.08
N TYR A 20 -9.76 10.46 -35.85
CA TYR A 20 -8.46 10.87 -35.33
C TYR A 20 -8.47 12.34 -34.92
N PRO A 21 -7.95 12.70 -33.74
CA PRO A 21 -7.72 14.10 -33.42
C PRO A 21 -6.75 14.73 -34.43
N VAL A 22 -6.98 15.99 -34.75
CA VAL A 22 -6.13 16.72 -35.70
C VAL A 22 -4.95 17.34 -34.97
N PHE A 23 -3.74 16.87 -35.26
CA PHE A 23 -2.51 17.53 -34.82
C PHE A 23 -2.18 18.68 -35.78
N GLN A 24 -2.24 19.92 -35.30
CA GLN A 24 -1.97 21.08 -36.14
C GLN A 24 -0.48 21.17 -36.48
N VAL A 25 -0.17 21.19 -37.78
CA VAL A 25 1.17 21.42 -38.32
C VAL A 25 1.19 22.75 -39.07
N SER A 26 2.37 23.38 -39.15
CA SER A 26 2.58 24.58 -39.97
C SER A 26 2.32 24.28 -41.44
N GLU A 27 1.75 25.23 -42.20
CA GLU A 27 1.23 25.06 -43.57
C GLU A 27 2.21 24.45 -44.61
N ASN A 28 3.51 24.35 -44.32
CA ASN A 28 4.55 23.93 -45.27
C ASN A 28 5.22 22.57 -44.97
N VAL A 29 4.74 21.78 -43.99
CA VAL A 29 5.34 20.47 -43.66
C VAL A 29 4.23 19.44 -43.49
N SER A 30 4.36 18.27 -44.11
CA SER A 30 3.40 17.19 -43.90
C SER A 30 3.49 16.62 -42.48
N LEU A 31 2.42 15.99 -42.00
CA LEU A 31 2.39 15.43 -40.66
C LEU A 31 3.44 14.30 -40.51
N GLU A 32 3.58 13.49 -41.56
CA GLU A 32 4.53 12.38 -41.67
C GLU A 32 5.98 12.89 -41.70
N GLU A 33 6.26 13.96 -42.45
CA GLU A 33 7.59 14.58 -42.48
C GLU A 33 8.01 15.13 -41.12
N LYS A 34 7.08 15.79 -40.42
CA LYS A 34 7.34 16.30 -39.06
C LYS A 34 7.63 15.15 -38.10
N PHE A 35 6.82 14.10 -38.15
CA PHE A 35 6.98 12.90 -37.32
C PHE A 35 8.33 12.22 -37.53
N GLU A 36 8.74 11.98 -38.78
CA GLU A 36 10.03 11.38 -39.08
C GLU A 36 11.19 12.24 -38.61
N LYS A 37 11.10 13.57 -38.80
CA LYS A 37 12.12 14.51 -38.35
C LYS A 37 12.29 14.50 -36.83
N GLU A 38 11.19 14.64 -36.08
CA GLU A 38 11.24 14.65 -34.61
C GLU A 38 11.76 13.33 -34.04
N ALA A 39 11.39 12.20 -34.64
CA ALA A 39 11.88 10.89 -34.21
C ALA A 39 13.38 10.71 -34.47
N ARG A 40 13.89 11.17 -35.62
CA ARG A 40 15.33 11.10 -35.93
C ARG A 40 16.16 12.00 -35.02
N GLU A 41 15.75 13.25 -34.84
CA GLU A 41 16.41 14.19 -33.91
C GLU A 41 16.34 13.69 -32.45
N GLY A 42 15.22 13.07 -32.07
CA GLY A 42 15.03 12.45 -30.76
C GLY A 42 15.98 11.28 -30.52
N LEU A 43 16.14 10.39 -31.51
CA LEU A 43 17.08 9.28 -31.44
C LEU A 43 18.52 9.76 -31.33
N GLU A 44 18.92 10.75 -32.12
CA GLU A 44 20.27 11.33 -32.05
C GLU A 44 20.59 11.84 -30.63
N LYS A 45 19.66 12.59 -30.02
CA LYS A 45 19.80 13.07 -28.62
C LYS A 45 19.92 11.91 -27.63
N ARG A 46 19.15 10.83 -27.80
CA ARG A 46 19.23 9.63 -26.95
C ARG A 46 20.58 8.92 -27.11
N LEU A 47 21.10 8.80 -28.33
CA LEU A 47 22.39 8.16 -28.61
C LEU A 47 23.56 8.96 -28.06
N VAL A 48 23.58 10.29 -28.26
CA VAL A 48 24.62 11.18 -27.67
C VAL A 48 24.63 11.05 -26.15
N ARG A 49 23.45 11.01 -25.53
CA ARG A 49 23.34 10.81 -24.09
C ARG A 49 23.84 9.44 -23.66
N LYS A 50 23.45 8.38 -24.38
CA LYS A 50 23.92 7.02 -24.11
C LYS A 50 25.45 6.94 -24.24
N GLU A 51 26.05 7.63 -25.19
CA GLU A 51 27.52 7.74 -25.30
C GLU A 51 28.16 8.42 -24.08
N SER A 52 27.48 9.41 -23.49
CA SER A 52 27.99 10.08 -22.29
C SER A 52 27.91 9.23 -21.02
N LEU A 53 26.95 8.32 -20.94
CA LEU A 53 26.71 7.47 -19.76
C LEU A 53 27.42 6.11 -19.86
N GLU A 54 27.34 5.45 -21.01
CA GLU A 54 27.80 4.07 -21.22
C GLU A 54 29.11 4.00 -22.03
N GLY A 55 29.63 5.15 -22.51
CA GLY A 55 30.84 5.22 -23.33
C GLY A 55 30.59 5.10 -24.84
N SER A 56 31.65 5.02 -25.64
CA SER A 56 31.53 5.07 -27.11
C SER A 56 30.71 3.92 -27.69
N ILE A 57 29.66 4.23 -28.45
CA ILE A 57 28.80 3.24 -29.11
C ILE A 57 29.46 2.79 -30.43
N SER A 58 29.49 1.48 -30.68
CA SER A 58 30.01 0.92 -31.93
C SER A 58 29.19 1.35 -33.15
N THR A 59 29.83 1.48 -34.31
CA THR A 59 29.15 1.83 -35.56
C THR A 59 28.09 0.78 -35.95
N GLU A 60 28.31 -0.48 -35.59
CA GLU A 60 27.36 -1.58 -35.82
C GLU A 60 26.07 -1.39 -35.02
N LEU A 61 26.20 -1.02 -33.74
CA LEU A 61 25.04 -0.78 -32.89
C LEU A 61 24.28 0.45 -33.37
N LYS A 62 24.95 1.56 -33.71
CA LYS A 62 24.29 2.74 -34.32
C LYS A 62 23.49 2.37 -35.57
N ASN A 63 24.05 1.53 -36.43
CA ASN A 63 23.36 1.04 -37.63
C ASN A 63 22.13 0.17 -37.30
N GLU A 64 22.13 -0.55 -36.18
CA GLU A 64 20.97 -1.31 -35.72
C GLU A 64 19.82 -0.38 -35.30
N TYR A 65 20.11 0.66 -34.51
CA TYR A 65 19.12 1.68 -34.13
C TYR A 65 18.52 2.34 -35.37
N GLU A 66 19.34 2.73 -36.34
CA GLU A 66 18.88 3.44 -37.53
C GLU A 66 18.01 2.57 -38.45
N LYS A 67 18.38 1.29 -38.60
CA LYS A 67 17.58 0.30 -39.33
C LYS A 67 16.23 0.08 -38.64
N ARG A 68 16.23 -0.09 -37.32
CA ARG A 68 15.01 -0.30 -36.53
C ARG A 68 14.10 0.91 -36.62
N LEU A 69 14.63 2.12 -36.43
CA LEU A 69 13.84 3.36 -36.52
C LEU A 69 13.22 3.52 -37.90
N THR A 70 13.99 3.31 -38.97
CA THR A 70 13.47 3.45 -40.35
C THR A 70 12.34 2.46 -40.64
N TYR A 71 12.44 1.22 -40.16
CA TYR A 71 11.38 0.23 -40.27
C TYR A 71 10.11 0.62 -39.48
N GLU A 72 10.28 1.08 -38.24
CA GLU A 72 9.15 1.50 -37.40
C GLU A 72 8.44 2.74 -37.98
N LEU A 73 9.20 3.76 -38.41
CA LEU A 73 8.66 4.97 -39.04
C LEU A 73 7.83 4.64 -40.28
N LYS A 74 8.38 3.81 -41.17
CA LYS A 74 7.67 3.35 -42.36
C LYS A 74 6.36 2.64 -41.99
N THR A 75 6.41 1.70 -41.04
CA THR A 75 5.23 0.95 -40.60
C THR A 75 4.16 1.85 -39.99
N ILE A 76 4.56 2.80 -39.14
CA ILE A 76 3.64 3.75 -38.49
C ILE A 76 2.97 4.68 -39.51
N ASN A 77 3.72 5.14 -40.51
CA ASN A 77 3.20 5.97 -41.59
C ASN A 77 2.24 5.19 -42.51
N GLU A 78 2.59 3.96 -42.89
CA GLU A 78 1.71 3.08 -43.70
C GLU A 78 0.39 2.75 -42.99
N MET A 79 0.39 2.68 -41.65
CA MET A 79 -0.81 2.45 -40.85
C MET A 79 -1.60 3.73 -40.53
N GLY A 80 -1.06 4.92 -40.82
CA GLY A 80 -1.71 6.22 -40.57
C GLY A 80 -1.70 6.66 -39.10
N PHE A 81 -0.74 6.21 -38.29
CA PHE A 81 -0.68 6.51 -36.85
C PHE A 81 0.29 7.63 -36.46
N ALA A 82 0.94 8.30 -37.41
CA ALA A 82 1.90 9.37 -37.14
C ALA A 82 1.30 10.49 -36.25
N GLY A 83 0.05 10.90 -36.53
CA GLY A 83 -0.62 11.95 -35.76
C GLY A 83 -0.88 11.55 -34.31
N TYR A 84 -1.22 10.28 -34.09
CA TYR A 84 -1.40 9.73 -32.75
C TYR A 84 -0.12 9.78 -31.93
N PHE A 85 1.03 9.38 -32.50
CA PHE A 85 2.32 9.46 -31.81
C PHE A 85 2.71 10.90 -31.48
N LEU A 86 2.48 11.85 -32.39
CA LEU A 86 2.77 13.26 -32.15
C LEU A 86 1.91 13.85 -31.02
N ILE A 87 0.62 13.52 -30.98
CA ILE A 87 -0.27 13.91 -29.88
C ILE A 87 0.26 13.38 -28.55
N VAL A 88 0.62 12.08 -28.51
CA VAL A 88 1.15 11.45 -27.30
C VAL A 88 2.47 12.07 -26.85
N ALA A 89 3.41 12.26 -27.79
CA ALA A 89 4.70 12.87 -27.50
C ALA A 89 4.54 14.30 -26.96
N ASP A 90 3.59 15.06 -27.49
CA ASP A 90 3.37 16.46 -27.14
C ASP A 90 2.93 16.67 -25.69
N PHE A 91 1.89 15.96 -25.23
CA PHE A 91 1.43 16.14 -23.85
C PHE A 91 2.39 15.50 -22.83
N ILE A 92 3.17 14.47 -23.22
CA ILE A 92 4.26 13.94 -22.40
C ILE A 92 5.40 14.97 -22.28
N ASP A 93 5.77 15.63 -23.39
CA ASP A 93 6.80 16.67 -23.39
C ASP A 93 6.35 17.91 -22.59
N TYR A 94 5.05 18.27 -22.63
CA TYR A 94 4.47 19.26 -21.71
C TYR A 94 4.61 18.85 -20.25
N ALA A 95 4.24 17.61 -19.91
CA ALA A 95 4.34 17.09 -18.56
C ALA A 95 5.79 17.19 -18.04
N ARG A 96 6.77 16.70 -18.82
CA ARG A 96 8.20 16.76 -18.46
C ARG A 96 8.71 18.19 -18.31
N ARG A 97 8.30 19.13 -19.18
CA ARG A 97 8.70 20.55 -19.08
C ARG A 97 8.06 21.31 -17.92
N SER A 98 6.96 20.79 -17.39
CA SER A 98 6.19 21.37 -16.29
C SER A 98 6.48 20.68 -14.96
N ASP A 99 7.57 19.92 -14.89
CA ASP A 99 8.02 19.13 -13.73
C ASP A 99 6.94 18.14 -13.23
N ILE A 100 6.21 17.53 -14.18
CA ILE A 100 5.22 16.48 -13.90
C ILE A 100 5.85 15.12 -14.20
N PRO A 101 6.06 14.27 -13.18
CA PRO A 101 6.58 12.92 -13.38
C PRO A 101 5.73 12.10 -14.34
N VAL A 102 6.41 11.46 -15.28
CA VAL A 102 5.84 10.49 -16.23
C VAL A 102 6.55 9.15 -16.03
N GLY A 103 5.78 8.07 -16.03
CA GLY A 103 6.33 6.72 -15.94
C GLY A 103 7.20 6.38 -17.17
N PRO A 104 8.12 5.42 -17.03
CA PRO A 104 9.02 5.02 -18.11
C PRO A 104 8.32 4.35 -19.31
N GLY A 105 7.05 4.01 -19.16
CA GLY A 105 6.19 3.40 -20.18
C GLY A 105 5.31 2.30 -19.57
N ARG A 106 4.28 1.87 -20.31
CA ARG A 106 3.42 0.76 -19.90
C ARG A 106 3.01 -0.08 -21.11
N GLY A 107 2.70 -1.35 -20.84
CA GLY A 107 2.25 -2.28 -21.87
C GLY A 107 3.33 -2.54 -22.92
N SER A 108 2.89 -2.77 -24.15
CA SER A 108 3.79 -3.02 -25.27
C SER A 108 4.45 -1.77 -25.87
N ALA A 109 4.00 -0.56 -25.51
CA ALA A 109 4.53 0.68 -26.07
C ALA A 109 6.06 0.83 -25.88
N ALA A 110 6.60 0.31 -24.76
CA ALA A 110 8.04 0.26 -24.49
C ALA A 110 8.85 -0.61 -25.48
N GLY A 111 8.20 -1.38 -26.36
CA GLY A 111 8.86 -2.12 -27.45
C GLY A 111 9.14 -1.30 -28.71
N SER A 112 8.67 -0.05 -28.80
CA SER A 112 8.90 0.83 -29.95
C SER A 112 10.11 1.73 -29.74
N LEU A 113 11.07 1.66 -30.66
CA LEU A 113 12.19 2.59 -30.71
C LEU A 113 11.72 4.00 -31.06
N THR A 114 10.70 4.13 -31.91
CA THR A 114 10.10 5.44 -32.22
C THR A 114 9.49 6.08 -30.98
N ALA A 115 8.80 5.31 -30.13
CA ALA A 115 8.27 5.80 -28.86
C ALA A 115 9.39 6.24 -27.90
N TYR A 116 10.50 5.50 -27.84
CA TYR A 116 11.68 5.88 -27.05
C TYR A 116 12.34 7.17 -27.57
N ALA A 117 12.48 7.29 -28.89
CA ALA A 117 13.08 8.45 -29.56
C ALA A 117 12.27 9.72 -29.35
N LEU A 118 10.94 9.64 -29.45
CA LEU A 118 10.01 10.75 -29.17
C LEU A 118 9.80 11.02 -27.67
N LYS A 119 10.53 10.33 -26.78
CA LYS A 119 10.39 10.42 -25.31
C LYS A 119 8.99 10.08 -24.79
N ILE A 120 8.22 9.31 -25.55
CA ILE A 120 6.97 8.70 -25.08
C ILE A 120 7.29 7.65 -24.02
N THR A 121 8.37 6.90 -24.23
CA THR A 121 8.91 5.93 -23.25
C THR A 121 10.36 6.27 -22.91
N ASP A 122 10.83 5.81 -21.75
CA ASP A 122 12.22 5.95 -21.30
C ASP A 122 12.98 4.61 -21.28
N ILE A 123 12.36 3.54 -21.77
CA ILE A 123 12.99 2.22 -21.87
C ILE A 123 13.62 2.07 -23.25
N ASP A 124 14.91 1.73 -23.29
CA ASP A 124 15.65 1.40 -24.52
C ASP A 124 15.25 -0.01 -25.02
N PRO A 125 14.47 -0.13 -26.11
CA PRO A 125 13.96 -1.43 -26.55
C PRO A 125 15.05 -2.33 -27.14
N ILE A 126 16.14 -1.76 -27.67
CA ILE A 126 17.23 -2.57 -28.24
C ILE A 126 18.05 -3.18 -27.09
N LYS A 127 18.38 -2.39 -26.06
CA LYS A 127 19.11 -2.87 -24.87
C LYS A 127 18.43 -4.07 -24.20
N TYR A 128 17.11 -4.04 -24.03
CA TYR A 128 16.35 -5.10 -23.34
C TYR A 128 15.72 -6.13 -24.29
N GLY A 129 16.03 -6.10 -25.59
CA GLY A 129 15.50 -7.05 -26.58
C GLY A 129 13.98 -7.01 -26.74
N LEU A 130 13.37 -5.83 -26.63
CA LEU A 130 11.93 -5.60 -26.76
C LEU A 130 11.50 -5.51 -28.24
N LEU A 131 10.34 -6.09 -28.54
CA LEU A 131 9.85 -6.26 -29.92
C LEU A 131 8.78 -5.23 -30.28
N PHE A 132 8.92 -4.59 -31.44
CA PHE A 132 7.97 -3.61 -31.96
C PHE A 132 6.69 -4.28 -32.45
N GLU A 133 6.79 -5.45 -33.07
CA GLU A 133 5.66 -6.20 -33.64
C GLU A 133 4.66 -6.66 -32.57
N ARG A 134 5.12 -6.72 -31.32
CA ARG A 134 4.28 -7.00 -30.16
C ARG A 134 3.41 -5.80 -29.77
N PHE A 135 3.82 -4.59 -30.15
CA PHE A 135 3.06 -3.35 -30.01
C PHE A 135 2.21 -3.07 -31.24
N LEU A 136 2.85 -2.94 -32.40
CA LEU A 136 2.21 -2.69 -33.69
C LEU A 136 2.60 -3.79 -34.67
N ASN A 137 1.64 -4.63 -35.01
CA ASN A 137 1.86 -5.73 -35.94
C ASN A 137 1.53 -5.27 -37.39
N PRO A 138 2.49 -5.23 -38.32
CA PRO A 138 2.22 -4.80 -39.70
C PRO A 138 1.25 -5.74 -40.43
N GLY A 139 1.15 -7.01 -40.01
CA GLY A 139 0.19 -7.96 -40.56
C GLY A 139 -1.26 -7.73 -40.12
N ARG A 140 -1.52 -6.75 -39.23
CA ARG A 140 -2.87 -6.40 -38.77
C ARG A 140 -2.97 -4.93 -38.40
N ILE A 141 -3.82 -4.20 -39.12
CA ILE A 141 -4.17 -2.83 -38.75
C ILE A 141 -5.11 -2.85 -37.54
N SER A 142 -4.56 -2.55 -36.36
CA SER A 142 -5.29 -2.32 -35.12
C SER A 142 -4.74 -1.09 -34.43
N MET A 143 -5.62 -0.30 -33.79
CA MET A 143 -5.21 0.90 -33.07
C MET A 143 -4.19 0.56 -31.97
N PRO A 144 -3.05 1.28 -31.90
CA PRO A 144 -2.14 1.16 -30.76
C PRO A 144 -2.80 1.75 -29.51
N ASP A 145 -2.63 1.07 -28.38
CA ASP A 145 -3.02 1.56 -27.06
C ASP A 145 -1.75 1.93 -26.30
N ILE A 146 -1.48 3.23 -26.15
CA ILE A 146 -0.37 3.75 -25.35
C ILE A 146 -0.92 4.22 -24.01
N ASP A 147 -0.79 3.37 -23.00
CA ASP A 147 -1.11 3.70 -21.61
C ASP A 147 0.04 4.51 -20.99
N ILE A 148 -0.28 5.59 -20.27
CA ILE A 148 0.72 6.49 -19.70
C ILE A 148 0.42 6.69 -18.22
N ASP A 149 1.46 6.51 -17.41
CA ASP A 149 1.40 6.71 -15.96
C ASP A 149 1.89 8.13 -15.64
N PHE A 150 1.07 8.90 -14.94
CA PHE A 150 1.40 10.23 -14.40
C PHE A 150 1.36 10.19 -12.87
N CYS A 151 2.04 11.14 -12.20
CA CYS A 151 1.82 11.34 -10.77
C CYS A 151 0.37 11.74 -10.47
N ILE A 152 -0.15 11.36 -9.30
CA ILE A 152 -1.55 11.62 -8.94
C ILE A 152 -1.82 13.13 -8.80
N LYS A 153 -0.91 13.87 -8.15
CA LYS A 153 -1.09 15.29 -7.79
C LYS A 153 -1.23 16.23 -9.00
N ASN A 154 -0.51 15.96 -10.10
CA ASN A 154 -0.44 16.86 -11.25
C ASN A 154 -1.09 16.30 -12.52
N ARG A 155 -1.75 15.15 -12.46
CA ARG A 155 -2.44 14.56 -13.62
C ARG A 155 -3.44 15.53 -14.24
N ASP A 156 -4.24 16.21 -13.42
CA ASP A 156 -5.30 17.11 -13.90
C ASP A 156 -4.73 18.28 -14.72
N ARG A 157 -3.51 18.75 -14.41
CA ARG A 157 -2.83 19.80 -15.20
C ARG A 157 -2.54 19.35 -16.63
N VAL A 158 -2.24 18.06 -16.83
CA VAL A 158 -2.04 17.50 -18.17
C VAL A 158 -3.38 17.41 -18.92
N ILE A 159 -4.46 17.05 -18.21
CA ILE A 159 -5.82 17.02 -18.78
C ILE A 159 -6.24 18.44 -19.21
N ASP A 160 -5.98 19.44 -18.38
CA ASP A 160 -6.25 20.84 -18.68
C ASP A 160 -5.46 21.32 -19.90
N TYR A 161 -4.16 21.01 -19.97
CA TYR A 161 -3.32 21.32 -21.14
C TYR A 161 -3.89 20.71 -22.43
N VAL A 162 -4.24 19.43 -22.41
CA VAL A 162 -4.82 18.73 -23.57
C VAL A 162 -6.16 19.37 -23.94
N SER A 163 -6.99 19.69 -22.96
CA SER A 163 -8.30 20.33 -23.17
C SER A 163 -8.17 21.74 -23.76
N GLU A 164 -7.16 22.51 -23.36
CA GLU A 164 -6.89 23.84 -23.91
C GLU A 164 -6.32 23.77 -25.33
N LYS A 165 -5.44 22.80 -25.59
CA LYS A 165 -4.76 22.65 -26.88
C LYS A 165 -5.66 22.10 -27.98
N TYR A 166 -6.42 21.04 -27.69
CA TYR A 166 -7.28 20.37 -28.68
C TYR A 166 -8.73 20.90 -28.68
N GLY A 167 -9.05 21.80 -27.76
CA GLY A 167 -10.37 22.41 -27.60
C GLY A 167 -11.20 21.72 -26.52
N ARG A 168 -11.75 22.51 -25.59
CA ARG A 168 -12.49 22.00 -24.42
C ARG A 168 -13.75 21.21 -24.78
N GLU A 169 -14.30 21.41 -25.97
CA GLU A 169 -15.47 20.69 -26.48
C GLU A 169 -15.09 19.33 -27.12
N ASN A 170 -13.81 19.15 -27.46
CA ASN A 170 -13.29 17.96 -28.15
C ASN A 170 -12.64 16.96 -27.18
N VAL A 171 -12.48 17.36 -25.91
CA VAL A 171 -11.80 16.56 -24.88
C VAL A 171 -12.75 16.35 -23.71
N SER A 172 -12.88 15.10 -23.26
CA SER A 172 -13.69 14.77 -22.09
C SER A 172 -13.16 13.51 -21.42
N GLN A 173 -13.44 13.36 -20.12
CA GLN A 173 -13.15 12.11 -19.41
C GLN A 173 -14.20 11.06 -19.77
N ILE A 174 -13.84 9.79 -19.68
CA ILE A 174 -14.78 8.70 -19.96
C ILE A 174 -15.58 8.38 -18.69
N ILE A 175 -16.87 8.07 -18.80
CA ILE A 175 -17.67 7.59 -17.66
C ILE A 175 -17.43 6.12 -17.37
N THR A 176 -17.54 5.78 -16.09
CA THR A 176 -17.66 4.42 -15.59
C THR A 176 -18.90 4.30 -14.74
N PHE A 177 -19.44 3.08 -14.70
CA PHE A 177 -20.61 2.78 -13.90
C PHE A 177 -20.22 1.82 -12.78
N GLY A 178 -20.35 2.29 -11.54
CA GLY A 178 -20.20 1.43 -10.38
C GLY A 178 -21.37 0.45 -10.33
N THR A 179 -21.11 -0.85 -10.45
CA THR A 179 -22.14 -1.89 -10.36
C THR A 179 -22.32 -2.38 -8.92
N MET A 180 -23.50 -2.93 -8.63
CA MET A 180 -23.80 -3.57 -7.36
C MET A 180 -23.09 -4.94 -7.27
N LYS A 181 -21.90 -4.97 -6.67
CA LYS A 181 -21.14 -6.20 -6.38
C LYS A 181 -21.77 -6.99 -5.24
N ALA A 182 -21.59 -8.32 -5.21
CA ALA A 182 -22.16 -9.26 -4.22
C ALA A 182 -22.13 -8.76 -2.76
N ARG A 183 -20.98 -8.30 -2.25
CA ARG A 183 -20.87 -7.79 -0.87
C ARG A 183 -21.56 -6.44 -0.66
N ALA A 184 -21.54 -5.57 -1.67
CA ALA A 184 -22.13 -4.23 -1.56
C ALA A 184 -23.66 -4.30 -1.64
N VAL A 185 -24.19 -5.17 -2.52
CA VAL A 185 -25.64 -5.33 -2.68
C VAL A 185 -26.30 -5.87 -1.42
N ILE A 186 -25.68 -6.84 -0.71
CA ILE A 186 -26.19 -7.34 0.58
C ILE A 186 -26.29 -6.21 1.61
N ARG A 187 -25.27 -5.35 1.72
CA ARG A 187 -25.30 -4.23 2.68
C ARG A 187 -26.35 -3.19 2.31
N ASP A 188 -26.48 -2.87 1.04
CA ASP A 188 -27.47 -1.90 0.55
C ASP A 188 -28.90 -2.39 0.75
N VAL A 189 -29.19 -3.64 0.37
CA VAL A 189 -30.50 -4.28 0.57
C VAL A 189 -30.79 -4.45 2.05
N GLY A 190 -29.81 -4.88 2.86
CA GLY A 190 -29.96 -5.02 4.30
C GLY A 190 -30.39 -3.71 4.96
N ARG A 191 -29.76 -2.59 4.58
CA ARG A 191 -30.17 -1.26 5.04
C ARG A 191 -31.61 -0.92 4.62
N SER A 192 -32.00 -1.23 3.38
CA SER A 192 -33.38 -1.00 2.90
C SER A 192 -34.42 -1.88 3.62
N LEU A 193 -34.03 -3.06 4.09
CA LEU A 193 -34.87 -3.96 4.88
C LEU A 193 -34.82 -3.66 6.40
N ASN A 194 -34.19 -2.56 6.82
CA ASN A 194 -33.96 -2.21 8.23
C ASN A 194 -33.18 -3.27 9.04
N ILE A 195 -32.36 -4.08 8.38
CA ILE A 195 -31.41 -4.97 9.05
C ILE A 195 -30.27 -4.10 9.59
N SER A 196 -29.81 -4.39 10.82
CA SER A 196 -28.73 -3.62 11.43
C SER A 196 -27.44 -3.70 10.59
N TYR A 197 -26.66 -2.62 10.56
CA TYR A 197 -25.40 -2.58 9.78
C TYR A 197 -24.43 -3.70 10.18
N ALA A 198 -24.33 -4.00 11.47
CA ALA A 198 -23.46 -5.06 11.98
C ALA A 198 -23.87 -6.45 11.45
N GLU A 199 -25.17 -6.71 11.34
CA GLU A 199 -25.69 -7.96 10.83
C GLU A 199 -25.54 -8.07 9.32
N ALA A 200 -25.89 -7.02 8.57
CA ALA A 200 -25.70 -7.00 7.11
C ALA A 200 -24.21 -7.12 6.74
N ASP A 201 -23.31 -6.50 7.50
CA ASP A 201 -21.86 -6.62 7.30
C ASP A 201 -21.34 -8.02 7.66
N ARG A 202 -21.89 -8.66 8.70
CA ARG A 202 -21.59 -10.06 9.04
C ARG A 202 -21.93 -10.99 7.88
N ILE A 203 -23.11 -10.84 7.28
CA ILE A 203 -23.55 -11.64 6.12
C ILE A 203 -22.69 -11.34 4.90
N ALA A 204 -22.42 -10.07 4.61
CA ALA A 204 -21.57 -9.68 3.48
C ALA A 204 -20.14 -10.23 3.59
N LYS A 205 -19.60 -10.39 4.80
CA LYS A 205 -18.28 -10.99 5.05
C LYS A 205 -18.23 -12.51 4.82
N LEU A 206 -19.36 -13.20 4.74
CA LEU A 206 -19.41 -14.63 4.39
C LEU A 206 -19.11 -14.89 2.91
N ILE A 207 -19.36 -13.90 2.04
CA ILE A 207 -19.06 -14.02 0.61
C ILE A 207 -17.53 -14.19 0.45
N PRO A 208 -17.04 -15.26 -0.19
CA PRO A 208 -15.62 -15.48 -0.39
C PRO A 208 -14.92 -14.33 -1.12
N GLU A 209 -13.61 -14.18 -0.92
CA GLU A 209 -12.81 -13.22 -1.67
C GLU A 209 -12.50 -13.77 -3.06
N GLY A 210 -12.84 -13.02 -4.10
CA GLY A 210 -12.63 -13.40 -5.49
C GLY A 210 -12.90 -12.24 -6.46
N ILE A 211 -12.25 -12.28 -7.61
CA ILE A 211 -12.53 -11.31 -8.69
C ILE A 211 -13.86 -11.70 -9.32
N ASN A 212 -14.82 -10.77 -9.31
CA ASN A 212 -16.16 -10.93 -9.90
C ASN A 212 -16.95 -12.14 -9.37
N ILE A 213 -16.74 -12.51 -8.10
CA ILE A 213 -17.58 -13.53 -7.46
C ILE A 213 -19.05 -13.10 -7.48
N THR A 214 -19.90 -13.97 -7.98
CA THR A 214 -21.35 -13.76 -7.99
C THR A 214 -21.98 -14.28 -6.70
N LEU A 215 -23.19 -13.82 -6.39
CA LEU A 215 -23.92 -14.35 -5.23
C LEU A 215 -24.21 -15.85 -5.37
N ASP A 216 -24.42 -16.34 -6.59
CA ASP A 216 -24.68 -17.76 -6.84
C ASP A 216 -23.44 -18.61 -6.54
N GLU A 217 -22.27 -18.20 -7.06
CA GLU A 217 -20.99 -18.85 -6.74
C GLU A 217 -20.67 -18.79 -5.24
N ALA A 218 -20.99 -17.67 -4.58
CA ALA A 218 -20.79 -17.52 -3.15
C ALA A 218 -21.67 -18.46 -2.33
N VAL A 219 -22.94 -18.64 -2.72
CA VAL A 219 -23.89 -19.56 -2.07
C VAL A 219 -23.47 -21.02 -2.27
N ASP A 220 -22.96 -21.38 -3.46
CA ASP A 220 -22.44 -22.72 -3.72
C ASP A 220 -21.16 -23.02 -2.93
N ALA A 221 -20.32 -22.01 -2.71
CA ALA A 221 -19.05 -22.15 -1.99
C ALA A 221 -19.19 -22.13 -0.46
N GLU A 222 -20.14 -21.37 0.11
CA GLU A 222 -20.28 -21.17 1.55
C GLU A 222 -21.61 -21.77 2.10
N PRO A 223 -21.54 -22.88 2.86
CA PRO A 223 -22.73 -23.54 3.41
C PRO A 223 -23.61 -22.66 4.30
N GLN A 224 -23.05 -21.64 4.97
CA GLN A 224 -23.85 -20.72 5.80
C GLN A 224 -24.78 -19.82 4.97
N LEU A 225 -24.34 -19.40 3.78
CA LEU A 225 -25.18 -18.62 2.86
C LEU A 225 -26.31 -19.48 2.30
N LYS A 226 -26.04 -20.75 2.02
CA LYS A 226 -27.06 -21.72 1.61
C LYS A 226 -28.11 -21.98 2.70
N ALA A 227 -27.66 -22.11 3.96
CA ALA A 227 -28.57 -22.24 5.09
C ALA A 227 -29.47 -20.99 5.28
N MET A 228 -28.97 -19.79 4.97
CA MET A 228 -29.76 -18.55 5.01
C MET A 228 -30.87 -18.51 3.96
N GLU A 229 -30.72 -19.20 2.82
CA GLU A 229 -31.82 -19.34 1.85
C GLU A 229 -32.98 -20.16 2.40
N GLU A 230 -32.66 -21.18 3.20
CA GLU A 230 -33.62 -22.08 3.81
C GLU A 230 -34.12 -21.55 5.18
N GLY A 231 -33.47 -20.53 5.72
CA GLY A 231 -33.68 -19.94 7.04
C GLY A 231 -34.89 -19.00 7.16
N THR A 232 -34.70 -17.91 7.91
CA THR A 232 -35.75 -16.94 8.24
C THR A 232 -36.24 -16.15 7.02
N ASP A 233 -37.49 -15.65 7.06
CA ASP A 233 -38.07 -14.88 5.94
C ASP A 233 -37.24 -13.63 5.59
N ASP A 234 -36.61 -12.99 6.58
CA ASP A 234 -35.79 -11.79 6.38
C ASP A 234 -34.47 -12.11 5.66
N GLU A 235 -33.77 -13.18 6.05
CA GLU A 235 -32.52 -13.63 5.41
C GLU A 235 -32.76 -14.13 3.98
N ARG A 236 -33.85 -14.89 3.78
CA ARG A 236 -34.25 -15.36 2.45
C ARG A 236 -34.60 -14.20 1.54
N ASN A 237 -35.35 -13.21 2.04
CA ASN A 237 -35.71 -12.02 1.26
C ASN A 237 -34.48 -11.17 0.93
N LEU A 238 -33.56 -11.00 1.88
CA LEU A 238 -32.29 -10.30 1.67
C LEU A 238 -31.52 -10.91 0.50
N LEU A 239 -31.28 -12.22 0.49
CA LEU A 239 -30.53 -12.89 -0.58
C LEU A 239 -31.26 -12.86 -1.92
N ARG A 240 -32.58 -13.12 -1.93
CA ARG A 240 -33.40 -13.09 -3.14
C ARG A 240 -33.39 -11.72 -3.82
N ILE A 241 -33.59 -10.64 -3.05
CA ILE A 241 -33.57 -9.27 -3.57
C ILE A 241 -32.16 -8.91 -4.01
N SER A 242 -31.15 -9.29 -3.22
CA SER A 242 -29.75 -9.03 -3.55
C SER A 242 -29.35 -9.65 -4.88
N ARG A 243 -29.78 -10.88 -5.18
CA ARG A 243 -29.56 -11.53 -6.49
C ARG A 243 -30.18 -10.78 -7.66
N SER A 244 -31.40 -10.26 -7.50
CA SER A 244 -32.07 -9.50 -8.56
C SER A 244 -31.42 -8.14 -8.85
N LEU A 245 -30.69 -7.60 -7.87
CA LEU A 245 -30.03 -6.30 -7.98
C LEU A 245 -28.52 -6.41 -8.29
N GLU A 246 -27.93 -7.60 -8.15
CA GLU A 246 -26.53 -7.86 -8.48
C GLU A 246 -26.25 -7.50 -9.94
N GLY A 247 -25.13 -6.80 -10.17
CA GLY A 247 -24.70 -6.39 -11.51
C GLY A 247 -25.41 -5.16 -12.07
N LEU A 248 -26.48 -4.67 -11.44
CA LEU A 248 -27.12 -3.43 -11.86
C LEU A 248 -26.22 -2.21 -11.60
N THR A 249 -26.35 -1.21 -12.46
CA THR A 249 -25.65 0.08 -12.32
C THR A 249 -26.19 0.87 -11.12
N ARG A 250 -25.29 1.31 -10.24
CA ARG A 250 -25.61 2.05 -9.01
C ARG A 250 -25.44 3.55 -9.16
N HIS A 251 -24.31 3.98 -9.71
CA HIS A 251 -23.98 5.40 -9.87
C HIS A 251 -23.00 5.60 -11.04
N ALA A 252 -23.05 6.81 -11.60
CA ALA A 252 -22.07 7.31 -12.54
C ALA A 252 -20.82 7.77 -11.79
N SER A 253 -19.65 7.48 -12.34
CA SER A 253 -18.36 7.96 -11.81
C SER A 253 -17.39 8.16 -12.96
N THR A 254 -16.47 9.09 -12.79
CA THR A 254 -15.42 9.33 -13.78
C THR A 254 -14.47 8.13 -13.86
N HIS A 255 -14.10 7.71 -15.07
CA HIS A 255 -13.07 6.69 -15.25
C HIS A 255 -11.77 7.17 -14.62
N ALA A 256 -11.07 6.27 -13.94
CA ALA A 256 -9.82 6.61 -13.26
C ALA A 256 -8.68 7.02 -14.23
N SER A 257 -8.87 6.90 -15.55
CA SER A 257 -7.80 7.08 -16.55
C SER A 257 -8.27 7.53 -17.92
N GLY A 258 -9.39 6.99 -18.40
CA GLY A 258 -9.85 7.18 -19.77
C GLY A 258 -10.20 8.64 -20.08
N ILE A 259 -9.55 9.17 -21.11
CA ILE A 259 -9.82 10.46 -21.74
C ILE A 259 -10.10 10.17 -23.22
N VAL A 260 -11.07 10.89 -23.78
CA VAL A 260 -11.35 10.86 -25.21
C VAL A 260 -10.95 12.20 -25.82
N ILE A 261 -10.32 12.13 -27.00
CA ILE A 261 -10.00 13.29 -27.82
C ILE A 261 -10.60 13.05 -29.21
N SER A 262 -11.32 14.02 -29.74
CA SER A 262 -11.94 13.98 -31.07
C SER A 262 -11.43 15.09 -32.00
N ASP A 263 -11.73 14.98 -33.29
CA ASP A 263 -11.50 16.02 -34.30
C ASP A 263 -12.53 17.16 -34.25
N ARG A 264 -13.68 16.92 -33.61
CA ARG A 264 -14.85 17.82 -33.54
C ARG A 264 -15.50 17.77 -32.16
N PRO A 265 -16.43 18.68 -31.83
CA PRO A 265 -17.12 18.65 -30.55
C PRO A 265 -17.73 17.29 -30.23
N LEU A 266 -17.44 16.74 -29.05
CA LEU A 266 -17.83 15.38 -28.66
C LEU A 266 -19.35 15.16 -28.70
N VAL A 267 -20.13 16.23 -28.51
CA VAL A 267 -21.60 16.23 -28.57
C VAL A 267 -22.15 15.82 -29.94
N GLU A 268 -21.35 15.93 -31.01
CA GLU A 268 -21.72 15.43 -32.34
C GLU A 268 -21.67 13.89 -32.42
N TYR A 269 -20.87 13.24 -31.57
CA TYR A 269 -20.69 11.79 -31.56
C TYR A 269 -21.41 11.07 -30.43
N LEU A 270 -21.42 11.66 -29.24
CA LEU A 270 -21.97 11.04 -28.04
C LEU A 270 -22.52 12.09 -27.05
N PRO A 271 -23.47 11.69 -26.19
CA PRO A 271 -23.95 12.59 -25.16
C PRO A 271 -22.94 12.71 -24.01
N LEU A 272 -22.90 13.88 -23.38
CA LEU A 272 -22.06 14.18 -22.22
C LEU A 272 -22.87 14.18 -20.91
N PHE A 273 -22.18 13.99 -19.80
CA PHE A 273 -22.70 14.04 -18.44
C PHE A 273 -21.84 15.00 -17.61
N LYS A 274 -22.50 15.86 -16.83
CA LYS A 274 -21.82 16.77 -15.92
C LYS A 274 -21.93 16.23 -14.50
N GLY A 275 -20.78 15.91 -13.90
CA GLY A 275 -20.68 15.44 -12.53
C GLY A 275 -20.91 16.54 -11.49
N PRO A 276 -21.05 16.17 -10.21
CA PRO A 276 -21.36 17.09 -9.12
C PRO A 276 -20.27 18.14 -8.87
N ASN A 277 -18.99 17.85 -9.16
CA ASN A 277 -17.89 18.81 -9.00
C ASN A 277 -17.59 19.58 -10.28
N GLY A 278 -18.45 19.48 -11.30
CA GLY A 278 -18.32 20.19 -12.56
C GLY A 278 -17.54 19.45 -13.64
N GLU A 279 -17.04 18.23 -13.37
CA GLU A 279 -16.38 17.39 -14.36
C GLU A 279 -17.31 17.04 -15.52
N ILE A 280 -16.79 17.10 -16.75
CA ILE A 280 -17.51 16.72 -17.97
C ILE A 280 -17.01 15.35 -18.39
N MET A 281 -17.92 14.38 -18.45
CA MET A 281 -17.62 13.02 -18.89
C MET A 281 -18.54 12.57 -20.03
N THR A 282 -18.15 11.54 -20.78
CA THR A 282 -19.02 10.88 -21.75
C THR A 282 -20.22 10.22 -21.04
N GLN A 283 -21.32 9.91 -21.73
CA GLN A 283 -22.33 8.98 -21.19
C GLN A 283 -22.08 7.52 -21.59
N TYR A 284 -21.20 7.32 -22.56
CA TYR A 284 -20.79 6.00 -23.04
C TYR A 284 -19.54 5.53 -22.34
N THR A 285 -19.56 4.26 -21.95
CA THR A 285 -18.41 3.57 -21.33
C THR A 285 -17.24 3.46 -22.30
N MET A 286 -16.06 3.16 -21.76
CA MET A 286 -14.81 3.02 -22.51
C MET A 286 -14.95 2.13 -23.77
N ASP A 287 -15.57 0.96 -23.62
CA ASP A 287 -15.78 0.05 -24.74
C ASP A 287 -16.68 0.68 -25.80
N GLN A 288 -17.78 1.32 -25.40
CA GLN A 288 -18.73 1.94 -26.33
C GLN A 288 -18.10 3.12 -27.08
N VAL A 289 -17.27 3.93 -26.41
CA VAL A 289 -16.50 5.02 -27.03
C VAL A 289 -15.54 4.46 -28.09
N ALA A 290 -14.84 3.37 -27.79
CA ALA A 290 -13.94 2.71 -28.73
C ALA A 290 -14.69 2.13 -29.95
N HIS A 291 -15.89 1.54 -29.75
CA HIS A 291 -16.71 1.02 -30.85
C HIS A 291 -17.20 2.13 -31.80
N LEU A 292 -17.40 3.35 -31.29
CA LEU A 292 -17.72 4.54 -32.10
C LEU A 292 -16.52 5.06 -32.91
N GLY A 293 -15.34 4.47 -32.74
CA GLY A 293 -14.10 4.85 -33.43
C GLY A 293 -13.42 6.09 -32.87
N LEU A 294 -13.83 6.58 -31.70
CA LEU A 294 -13.15 7.67 -31.01
C LEU A 294 -11.86 7.16 -30.36
N ILE A 295 -10.83 8.01 -30.38
CA ILE A 295 -9.53 7.66 -29.82
C ILE A 295 -9.53 7.91 -28.32
N LYS A 296 -9.24 6.86 -27.56
CA LYS A 296 -9.05 6.91 -26.12
C LYS A 296 -7.57 7.05 -25.76
N PHE A 297 -7.33 7.70 -24.63
CA PHE A 297 -6.03 7.78 -23.97
C PHE A 297 -6.22 7.44 -22.50
N ASP A 298 -5.33 6.63 -21.95
CA ASP A 298 -5.38 6.24 -20.54
C ASP A 298 -4.31 6.99 -19.76
N PHE A 299 -4.74 8.02 -19.01
CA PHE A 299 -3.89 8.81 -18.13
C PHE A 299 -4.02 8.23 -16.73
N LEU A 300 -3.18 7.28 -16.34
CA LEU A 300 -3.23 6.69 -15.01
C LEU A 300 -2.56 7.58 -13.97
N GLY A 301 -3.21 7.75 -12.82
CA GLY A 301 -2.56 8.30 -11.64
C GLY A 301 -1.81 7.20 -10.89
N LEU A 302 -0.48 7.18 -10.96
CA LEU A 302 0.37 6.23 -10.26
C LEU A 302 0.97 6.88 -9.00
N LYS A 303 0.49 6.43 -7.84
CA LYS A 303 0.95 6.88 -6.50
C LYS A 303 2.48 6.85 -6.38
N THR A 304 3.11 5.80 -6.91
CA THR A 304 4.56 5.61 -6.83
C THR A 304 5.34 6.74 -7.50
N LEU A 305 4.85 7.31 -8.61
CA LEU A 305 5.51 8.46 -9.23
C LEU A 305 5.44 9.70 -8.36
N THR A 306 4.35 9.86 -7.60
CA THR A 306 4.24 10.91 -6.58
C THR A 306 5.23 10.69 -5.44
N VAL A 307 5.35 9.46 -4.92
CA VAL A 307 6.35 9.14 -3.88
C VAL A 307 7.76 9.43 -4.36
N ILE A 308 8.09 9.08 -5.61
CA ILE A 308 9.41 9.38 -6.20
C ILE A 308 9.63 10.89 -6.25
N GLN A 309 8.68 11.67 -6.76
CA GLN A 309 8.82 13.13 -6.85
C GLN A 309 8.96 13.77 -5.47
N ASP A 310 8.08 13.43 -4.53
CA ASP A 310 8.14 13.96 -3.17
C ASP A 310 9.48 13.60 -2.49
N THR A 311 10.03 12.42 -2.79
CA THR A 311 11.36 12.02 -2.30
C THR A 311 12.45 12.92 -2.89
N LEU A 312 12.42 13.19 -4.21
CA LEU A 312 13.37 14.09 -4.87
C LEU A 312 13.28 15.51 -4.32
N ASP A 313 12.08 16.04 -4.14
CA ASP A 313 11.83 17.37 -3.57
C ASP A 313 12.39 17.47 -2.14
N LEU A 314 12.23 16.42 -1.33
CA LEU A 314 12.81 16.35 0.01
C LEU A 314 14.34 16.27 -0.02
N ILE A 315 14.94 15.51 -0.94
CA ILE A 315 16.39 15.43 -1.09
C ILE A 315 16.95 16.80 -1.49
N GLU A 316 16.35 17.48 -2.46
CA GLU A 316 16.80 18.80 -2.90
C GLU A 316 16.66 19.83 -1.77
N LYS A 317 15.53 19.84 -1.05
CA LYS A 317 15.28 20.78 0.04
C LYS A 317 16.25 20.62 1.22
N ILE A 318 16.69 19.41 1.53
CA ILE A 318 17.48 19.11 2.74
C ILE A 318 18.96 19.03 2.44
N ALA A 319 19.33 18.28 1.40
CA ALA A 319 20.72 18.04 1.03
C ALA A 319 21.24 19.03 -0.02
N GLY A 320 20.36 19.81 -0.67
CA GLY A 320 20.74 20.66 -1.80
C GLY A 320 21.19 19.89 -3.04
N GLN A 321 20.95 18.57 -3.07
CA GLN A 321 21.37 17.68 -4.15
C GLN A 321 20.21 17.43 -5.11
N VAL A 322 20.42 17.71 -6.40
CA VAL A 322 19.46 17.37 -7.45
C VAL A 322 19.79 15.97 -7.96
N VAL A 323 18.96 14.99 -7.59
CA VAL A 323 19.09 13.60 -8.07
C VAL A 323 18.32 13.43 -9.37
N LYS A 324 19.02 13.01 -10.42
CA LYS A 324 18.41 12.74 -11.72
C LYS A 324 18.21 11.24 -11.91
N LEU A 325 16.96 10.82 -12.00
CA LEU A 325 16.58 9.40 -12.07
C LEU A 325 17.15 8.66 -13.28
N ASP A 326 17.34 9.39 -14.37
CA ASP A 326 17.83 8.90 -15.66
C ASP A 326 19.36 8.84 -15.74
N GLU A 327 20.08 9.22 -14.69
CA GLU A 327 21.52 9.06 -14.52
C GLU A 327 21.88 7.94 -13.51
N ILE A 328 20.88 7.27 -12.90
CA ILE A 328 21.10 6.20 -11.93
C ILE A 328 21.62 4.93 -12.62
N GLU A 329 22.71 4.38 -12.10
CA GLU A 329 23.29 3.12 -12.58
C GLU A 329 22.41 1.92 -12.21
N MET A 330 22.30 0.94 -13.12
CA MET A 330 21.45 -0.25 -12.96
C MET A 330 22.16 -1.45 -12.30
N GLU A 331 23.38 -1.22 -11.78
CA GLU A 331 24.27 -2.23 -11.18
C GLU A 331 24.61 -1.91 -9.71
N ASP A 332 23.78 -1.10 -9.04
CA ASP A 332 24.06 -0.66 -7.67
C ASP A 332 23.90 -1.79 -6.63
N ASN A 333 25.01 -2.12 -5.96
CA ASN A 333 25.07 -3.23 -5.01
C ASN A 333 24.17 -3.03 -3.79
N GLU A 334 24.05 -1.82 -3.25
CA GLU A 334 23.23 -1.56 -2.07
C GLU A 334 21.73 -1.72 -2.39
N THR A 335 21.30 -1.32 -3.58
CA THR A 335 19.95 -1.55 -4.09
C THR A 335 19.64 -3.05 -4.20
N PHE A 336 20.52 -3.83 -4.82
CA PHE A 336 20.31 -5.29 -4.94
C PHE A 336 20.36 -6.02 -3.61
N LYS A 337 21.19 -5.54 -2.67
CA LYS A 337 21.26 -6.07 -1.31
C LYS A 337 19.94 -5.83 -0.57
N LEU A 338 19.38 -4.63 -0.61
CA LEU A 338 18.08 -4.31 -0.02
C LEU A 338 16.97 -5.22 -0.57
N ILE A 339 16.94 -5.42 -1.89
CA ILE A 339 15.98 -6.30 -2.56
C ILE A 339 16.18 -7.76 -2.15
N SER A 340 17.43 -8.23 -2.13
CA SER A 340 17.80 -9.61 -1.78
C SER A 340 17.54 -9.95 -0.31
N GLU A 341 17.59 -8.98 0.59
CA GLU A 341 17.21 -9.15 2.00
C GLU A 341 15.68 -9.17 2.19
N GLY A 342 14.89 -8.86 1.16
CA GLY A 342 13.44 -8.79 1.23
C GLY A 342 12.92 -7.55 1.98
N LYS A 343 13.77 -6.51 2.14
CA LYS A 343 13.44 -5.21 2.75
C LYS A 343 12.68 -4.29 1.79
N THR A 344 11.72 -4.85 1.06
CA THR A 344 11.02 -4.20 -0.05
C THR A 344 9.68 -3.59 0.35
N THR A 345 9.43 -3.29 1.63
CA THR A 345 8.24 -2.49 2.02
C THR A 345 8.33 -1.11 1.36
N GLY A 346 7.27 -0.67 0.69
CA GLY A 346 7.24 0.58 -0.08
C GLY A 346 7.90 0.51 -1.45
N VAL A 347 8.55 -0.61 -1.81
CA VAL A 347 9.16 -0.80 -3.14
C VAL A 347 8.11 -1.32 -4.11
N PHE A 348 7.88 -0.59 -5.19
CA PHE A 348 6.78 -0.84 -6.12
C PHE A 348 6.76 -2.27 -6.66
N GLN A 349 5.58 -2.91 -6.70
CA GLN A 349 5.34 -4.32 -7.10
C GLN A 349 6.00 -5.39 -6.21
N LEU A 350 6.96 -5.03 -5.34
CA LEU A 350 7.79 -5.98 -4.61
C LEU A 350 7.42 -6.15 -3.12
N GLU A 351 6.28 -5.60 -2.68
CA GLU A 351 5.97 -5.48 -1.24
C GLU A 351 5.29 -6.69 -0.58
N SER A 352 4.67 -7.57 -1.38
CA SER A 352 3.84 -8.65 -0.82
C SER A 352 4.69 -9.69 -0.08
N ALA A 353 4.14 -10.33 0.94
CA ALA A 353 4.90 -11.26 1.80
C ALA A 353 5.55 -12.41 1.01
N GLY A 354 4.81 -13.05 0.09
CA GLY A 354 5.37 -14.11 -0.74
C GLY A 354 6.34 -13.59 -1.81
N MET A 355 6.19 -12.33 -2.27
CA MET A 355 7.17 -11.71 -3.17
C MET A 355 8.49 -11.46 -2.44
N LYS A 356 8.44 -10.95 -1.21
CA LYS A 356 9.62 -10.81 -0.34
C LYS A 356 10.34 -12.14 -0.13
N GLU A 357 9.58 -13.21 0.07
CA GLU A 357 10.12 -14.57 0.18
C GLU A 357 10.79 -15.03 -1.13
N LEU A 358 10.12 -14.82 -2.27
CA LEU A 358 10.69 -15.10 -3.59
C LEU A 358 12.02 -14.35 -3.79
N LEU A 359 12.08 -13.06 -3.47
CA LEU A 359 13.28 -12.24 -3.63
C LEU A 359 14.42 -12.70 -2.72
N ARG A 360 14.13 -13.11 -1.47
CA ARG A 360 15.15 -13.69 -0.57
C ARG A 360 15.74 -14.99 -1.09
N ASN A 361 14.91 -15.85 -1.67
CA ASN A 361 15.37 -17.09 -2.28
C ASN A 361 16.12 -16.85 -3.59
N LEU A 362 15.63 -15.92 -4.42
CA LEU A 362 16.19 -15.60 -5.72
C LEU A 362 17.51 -14.82 -5.62
N LYS A 363 17.66 -13.97 -4.60
CA LYS A 363 18.77 -13.01 -4.40
C LYS A 363 19.12 -12.23 -5.68
N PRO A 364 18.23 -11.35 -6.19
CA PRO A 364 18.46 -10.59 -7.42
C PRO A 364 19.83 -9.90 -7.42
N GLY A 365 20.60 -10.08 -8.50
CA GLY A 365 21.94 -9.48 -8.64
C GLY A 365 22.11 -8.65 -9.91
N VAL A 366 21.14 -8.70 -10.82
CA VAL A 366 21.08 -7.92 -12.06
C VAL A 366 19.65 -7.42 -12.28
N PHE A 367 19.49 -6.38 -13.08
CA PHE A 367 18.19 -5.77 -13.34
C PHE A 367 17.17 -6.77 -13.93
N GLU A 368 17.63 -7.67 -14.82
CA GLU A 368 16.82 -8.72 -15.44
C GLU A 368 16.17 -9.66 -14.42
N ASP A 369 16.79 -9.89 -13.26
CA ASP A 369 16.19 -10.70 -12.19
C ASP A 369 14.94 -10.02 -11.60
N ILE A 370 14.93 -8.69 -11.51
CA ILE A 370 13.76 -7.92 -11.07
C ILE A 370 12.66 -8.00 -12.13
N VAL A 371 13.02 -7.86 -13.40
CA VAL A 371 12.11 -8.01 -14.55
C VAL A 371 11.45 -9.39 -14.53
N ALA A 372 12.21 -10.45 -14.24
CA ALA A 372 11.71 -11.81 -14.14
C ALA A 372 10.83 -12.01 -12.90
N SER A 373 11.20 -11.44 -11.75
CA SER A 373 10.44 -11.54 -10.49
C SER A 373 9.02 -11.02 -10.65
N VAL A 374 8.85 -9.84 -11.29
CA VAL A 374 7.54 -9.23 -11.57
C VAL A 374 6.68 -10.10 -12.50
N ALA A 375 7.32 -10.82 -13.43
CA ALA A 375 6.64 -11.74 -14.34
C ALA A 375 6.23 -13.07 -13.65
N LEU A 376 7.12 -13.62 -12.82
CA LEU A 376 7.00 -14.95 -12.24
C LEU A 376 6.08 -15.00 -11.01
N TYR A 377 5.98 -13.95 -10.21
CA TYR A 377 5.19 -13.98 -8.97
C TYR A 377 3.67 -13.88 -9.22
N ARG A 378 3.09 -14.96 -9.74
CA ARG A 378 1.66 -15.06 -10.10
C ARG A 378 1.14 -16.48 -9.83
N PRO A 379 -0.17 -16.65 -9.56
CA PRO A 379 -0.73 -17.97 -9.21
C PRO A 379 -0.42 -19.09 -10.21
N GLY A 380 -0.30 -18.77 -11.50
CA GLY A 380 0.05 -19.72 -12.55
C GLY A 380 1.48 -20.24 -12.46
N PRO A 381 2.50 -19.39 -12.69
CA PRO A 381 3.90 -19.77 -12.54
C PRO A 381 4.25 -20.31 -11.16
N LEU A 382 3.67 -19.80 -10.06
CA LEU A 382 3.90 -20.31 -8.70
C LEU A 382 3.33 -21.72 -8.48
N GLY A 383 2.25 -22.08 -9.19
CA GLY A 383 1.68 -23.42 -9.17
C GLY A 383 2.42 -24.42 -10.08
N SER A 384 3.40 -23.94 -10.85
CA SER A 384 4.30 -24.76 -11.64
C SER A 384 5.69 -24.74 -10.99
N ASN A 385 6.47 -25.82 -11.08
CA ASN A 385 7.86 -25.84 -10.56
C ASN A 385 8.82 -24.87 -11.30
N MET A 386 8.30 -23.95 -12.12
CA MET A 386 9.04 -22.99 -12.94
C MET A 386 9.85 -22.01 -12.09
N VAL A 387 9.28 -21.51 -10.99
CA VAL A 387 9.96 -20.54 -10.11
C VAL A 387 11.14 -21.21 -9.39
N ASP A 388 10.93 -22.42 -8.87
CA ASP A 388 11.99 -23.21 -8.23
C ASP A 388 13.10 -23.58 -9.21
N ASP A 389 12.75 -23.98 -10.44
CA ASP A 389 13.72 -24.28 -11.49
C ASP A 389 14.52 -23.03 -11.88
N PHE A 390 13.87 -21.86 -11.94
CA PHE A 390 14.55 -20.59 -12.21
C PHE A 390 15.59 -20.27 -11.13
N ILE A 391 15.22 -20.37 -9.85
CA ILE A 391 16.11 -20.10 -8.70
C ILE A 391 17.28 -21.08 -8.69
N LYS A 392 17.02 -22.39 -8.83
CA LYS A 392 18.07 -23.42 -8.79
C LYS A 392 19.07 -23.31 -9.95
N ARG A 393 18.59 -22.94 -11.15
CA ARG A 393 19.47 -22.71 -12.31
C ARG A 393 20.28 -21.43 -12.18
N LYS A 394 19.74 -20.41 -11.54
CA LYS A 394 20.47 -19.18 -11.23
C LYS A 394 21.62 -19.46 -10.25
N HIS A 395 21.36 -20.16 -9.15
CA HIS A 395 22.37 -20.53 -8.15
C HIS A 395 23.36 -21.62 -8.62
N GLY A 396 23.14 -22.20 -9.81
CA GLY A 396 24.00 -23.24 -10.37
C GLY A 396 23.81 -24.63 -9.77
N GLU A 397 22.75 -24.84 -8.98
CA GLU A 397 22.38 -26.15 -8.42
C GLU A 397 21.92 -27.12 -9.51
N ILE A 398 21.30 -26.60 -10.57
CA ILE A 398 20.86 -27.35 -11.75
C ILE A 398 21.59 -26.81 -12.99
N LYS A 399 22.10 -27.70 -13.84
CA LYS A 399 22.73 -27.32 -15.12
C LYS A 399 21.73 -26.61 -16.03
N LYS A 400 22.12 -25.45 -16.55
CA LYS A 400 21.43 -24.74 -17.63
C LYS A 400 21.44 -25.64 -18.88
N THR A 401 20.33 -26.31 -19.15
CA THR A 401 20.24 -27.27 -20.26
C THR A 401 19.31 -26.69 -21.32
N TYR A 402 19.84 -26.44 -22.51
CA TYR A 402 19.07 -25.98 -23.67
C TYR A 402 18.79 -27.17 -24.58
N LEU A 403 17.53 -27.35 -25.00
CA LEU A 403 17.15 -28.48 -25.88
C LEU A 403 17.85 -28.40 -27.24
N LEU A 404 18.04 -27.17 -27.72
CA LEU A 404 18.70 -26.81 -28.97
C LEU A 404 19.69 -25.66 -28.69
N PRO A 405 20.89 -25.66 -29.30
CA PRO A 405 21.88 -24.59 -29.11
C PRO A 405 21.35 -23.19 -29.45
N GLN A 406 20.48 -23.08 -30.47
CA GLN A 406 19.89 -21.81 -30.90
C GLN A 406 19.00 -21.15 -29.84
N LEU A 407 18.56 -21.90 -28.81
CA LEU A 407 17.76 -21.37 -27.71
C LEU A 407 18.61 -20.64 -26.66
N GLU A 408 19.92 -20.85 -26.67
CA GLU A 408 20.83 -20.29 -25.66
C GLU A 408 20.80 -18.76 -25.67
N GLU A 409 20.94 -18.14 -26.85
CA GLU A 409 20.91 -16.67 -26.99
C GLU A 409 19.61 -16.05 -26.46
N ILE A 410 18.47 -16.71 -26.66
CA ILE A 410 17.14 -16.19 -26.29
C ILE A 410 16.85 -16.39 -24.80
N LEU A 411 17.29 -17.51 -24.23
CA LEU A 411 16.91 -17.93 -22.88
C LEU A 411 18.04 -17.74 -21.85
N THR A 412 19.19 -17.18 -22.23
CA THR A 412 20.29 -16.90 -21.29
C THR A 412 19.86 -15.99 -20.16
N GLU A 413 19.14 -14.91 -20.48
CA GLU A 413 18.62 -13.94 -19.51
C GLU A 413 17.64 -14.53 -18.48
N THR A 414 17.00 -15.66 -18.81
CA THR A 414 16.04 -16.35 -17.93
C THR A 414 16.51 -17.74 -17.54
N TYR A 415 17.83 -17.98 -17.58
CA TYR A 415 18.47 -19.22 -17.14
C TYR A 415 17.87 -20.48 -17.79
N GLY A 416 17.46 -20.39 -19.07
CA GLY A 416 16.89 -21.50 -19.84
C GLY A 416 15.39 -21.75 -19.60
N VAL A 417 14.69 -20.85 -18.90
CA VAL A 417 13.24 -20.93 -18.66
C VAL A 417 12.52 -19.96 -19.59
N ILE A 418 11.44 -20.40 -20.25
CA ILE A 418 10.61 -19.51 -21.07
C ILE A 418 9.70 -18.72 -20.12
N VAL A 419 9.90 -17.40 -20.02
CA VAL A 419 9.15 -16.50 -19.12
C VAL A 419 8.35 -15.46 -19.90
N TYR A 420 8.88 -15.00 -21.05
CA TYR A 420 8.30 -13.88 -21.79
C TYR A 420 7.63 -14.28 -23.10
N GLN A 421 6.62 -13.50 -23.51
CA GLN A 421 5.96 -13.61 -24.80
C GLN A 421 6.92 -13.32 -25.96
N GLU A 422 7.82 -12.35 -25.76
CA GLU A 422 8.84 -11.94 -26.72
C GLU A 422 9.87 -13.05 -26.95
N GLN A 423 10.17 -13.85 -25.92
CA GLN A 423 11.01 -15.04 -26.08
C GLN A 423 10.33 -16.07 -26.99
N VAL A 424 9.03 -16.34 -26.82
CA VAL A 424 8.27 -17.23 -27.72
C VAL A 424 8.33 -16.73 -29.16
N MET A 425 8.17 -15.42 -29.36
CA MET A 425 8.23 -14.82 -30.69
C MET A 425 9.61 -14.99 -31.33
N ARG A 426 10.69 -14.75 -30.56
CA ARG A 426 12.08 -14.98 -31.01
C ARG A 426 12.36 -16.45 -31.29
N ILE A 427 11.85 -17.38 -30.47
CA ILE A 427 12.02 -18.82 -30.68
C ILE A 427 11.38 -19.23 -32.01
N ALA A 428 10.17 -18.75 -32.31
CA ALA A 428 9.50 -19.02 -33.58
C ALA A 428 10.28 -18.43 -34.78
N GLN A 429 10.84 -17.22 -34.62
CA GLN A 429 11.67 -16.58 -35.64
C GLN A 429 12.92 -17.40 -35.95
N VAL A 430 13.70 -17.76 -34.92
CA VAL A 430 15.01 -18.42 -35.06
C VAL A 430 14.86 -19.90 -35.44
N LEU A 431 13.91 -20.62 -34.84
CA LEU A 431 13.78 -22.06 -35.10
C LEU A 431 12.95 -22.35 -36.35
N ALA A 432 11.88 -21.60 -36.62
CA ALA A 432 10.87 -21.95 -37.62
C ALA A 432 10.72 -20.93 -38.76
N ASN A 433 11.65 -19.98 -38.90
CA ASN A 433 11.63 -18.93 -39.92
C ASN A 433 10.31 -18.15 -39.96
N TYR A 434 9.74 -17.85 -38.80
CA TYR A 434 8.62 -16.92 -38.71
C TYR A 434 9.12 -15.50 -38.91
N THR A 435 8.34 -14.69 -39.61
CA THR A 435 8.42 -13.23 -39.45
C THR A 435 7.95 -12.84 -38.05
N LEU A 436 8.42 -11.72 -37.51
CA LEU A 436 7.98 -11.25 -36.19
C LEU A 436 6.46 -10.96 -36.15
N ALA A 437 5.88 -10.56 -37.29
CA ALA A 437 4.45 -10.39 -37.47
C ALA A 437 3.67 -11.71 -37.34
N GLU A 438 4.14 -12.78 -38.00
CA GLU A 438 3.57 -14.13 -37.85
C GLU A 438 3.76 -14.67 -36.42
N ALA A 439 4.89 -14.35 -35.79
CA ALA A 439 5.20 -14.81 -34.44
C ALA A 439 4.25 -14.20 -33.39
N ASP A 440 3.81 -12.95 -33.58
CA ASP A 440 2.76 -12.36 -32.74
C ASP A 440 1.39 -13.04 -32.95
N LEU A 441 1.09 -13.54 -34.15
CA LEU A 441 -0.12 -14.33 -34.41
C LEU A 441 -0.08 -15.67 -33.67
N LEU A 442 1.06 -16.38 -33.70
CA LEU A 442 1.30 -17.59 -32.92
C LEU A 442 1.04 -17.34 -31.43
N ARG A 443 1.64 -16.30 -30.87
CA ARG A 443 1.45 -15.89 -29.47
C ARG A 443 -0.03 -15.68 -29.13
N LYS A 444 -0.79 -14.99 -30.00
CA LYS A 444 -2.23 -14.75 -29.78
C LYS A 444 -3.05 -16.03 -29.83
N ALA A 445 -2.75 -16.94 -30.76
CA ALA A 445 -3.41 -18.25 -30.83
C ALA A 445 -3.19 -19.04 -29.53
N ILE A 446 -1.97 -19.02 -29.02
CA ILE A 446 -1.59 -19.62 -27.74
C ILE A 446 -2.38 -18.99 -26.58
N SER A 447 -2.44 -17.66 -26.48
CA SER A 447 -3.17 -16.98 -25.39
C SER A 447 -4.69 -17.24 -25.42
N LYS A 448 -5.29 -17.41 -26.61
CA LYS A 448 -6.73 -17.66 -26.77
C LYS A 448 -7.13 -19.13 -26.64
N LYS A 449 -6.18 -20.07 -26.54
CA LYS A 449 -6.40 -21.52 -26.40
C LYS A 449 -7.36 -22.11 -27.45
N ARG A 450 -7.30 -21.61 -28.70
CA ARG A 450 -8.13 -22.13 -29.80
C ARG A 450 -7.47 -23.36 -30.39
N ALA A 451 -8.06 -24.54 -30.16
CA ALA A 451 -7.48 -25.82 -30.56
C ALA A 451 -7.17 -25.91 -32.07
N GLU A 452 -8.08 -25.41 -32.92
CA GLU A 452 -7.89 -25.43 -34.38
C GLU A 452 -6.73 -24.52 -34.84
N GLU A 453 -6.66 -23.29 -34.33
CA GLU A 453 -5.56 -22.36 -34.65
C GLU A 453 -4.22 -22.89 -34.14
N MET A 454 -4.19 -23.51 -32.95
CA MET A 454 -2.99 -24.11 -32.38
C MET A 454 -2.45 -25.28 -33.22
N ALA A 455 -3.33 -26.14 -33.73
CA ALA A 455 -2.93 -27.23 -34.62
C ALA A 455 -2.29 -26.71 -35.92
N GLN A 456 -2.90 -25.70 -36.55
CA GLN A 456 -2.33 -25.07 -37.76
C GLN A 456 -0.96 -24.45 -37.48
N GLN A 457 -0.81 -23.79 -36.34
CA GLN A 457 0.46 -23.18 -35.93
C GLN A 457 1.53 -24.23 -35.60
N LYS A 458 1.16 -25.37 -35.01
CA LYS A 458 2.07 -26.49 -34.75
C LYS A 458 2.65 -27.05 -36.05
N GLU A 459 1.79 -27.27 -37.05
CA GLU A 459 2.22 -27.74 -38.37
C GLU A 459 3.17 -26.75 -39.06
N ARG A 460 2.81 -25.45 -39.07
CA ARG A 460 3.66 -24.39 -39.64
C ARG A 460 5.01 -24.25 -38.93
N PHE A 461 5.04 -24.42 -37.61
CA PHE A 461 6.26 -24.40 -36.82
C PHE A 461 7.16 -25.58 -37.17
N LEU A 462 6.64 -26.80 -37.17
CA LEU A 462 7.40 -28.00 -37.50
C LEU A 462 7.94 -27.98 -38.94
N ALA A 463 7.15 -27.51 -39.90
CA ALA A 463 7.59 -27.32 -41.28
C ALA A 463 8.79 -26.35 -41.37
N GLY A 464 8.73 -25.22 -40.66
CA GLY A 464 9.82 -24.25 -40.58
C GLY A 464 11.08 -24.82 -39.92
N THR A 465 10.94 -25.56 -38.81
CA THR A 465 12.09 -26.19 -38.15
C THR A 465 12.76 -27.26 -39.01
N THR A 466 11.98 -27.98 -39.82
CA THR A 466 12.49 -28.98 -40.77
C THR A 466 13.29 -28.31 -41.89
N GLN A 467 12.83 -27.16 -42.39
CA GLN A 467 13.59 -26.36 -43.38
C GLN A 467 14.93 -25.86 -42.82
N ASN A 468 15.00 -25.59 -41.50
CA ASN A 468 16.23 -25.22 -40.80
C ASN A 468 17.12 -26.41 -40.41
N GLY A 469 16.76 -27.65 -40.83
CA GLY A 469 17.55 -28.85 -40.56
C GLY A 469 17.58 -29.27 -39.09
N LEU A 470 16.60 -28.83 -38.29
CA LEU A 470 16.51 -29.16 -36.87
C LEU A 470 15.88 -30.54 -36.64
N ASN A 471 16.23 -31.17 -35.52
CA ASN A 471 15.63 -32.44 -35.13
C ASN A 471 14.14 -32.26 -34.80
N VAL A 472 13.27 -32.94 -35.54
CA VAL A 472 11.81 -32.83 -35.44
C VAL A 472 11.30 -33.16 -34.02
N HIS A 473 11.82 -34.19 -33.36
CA HIS A 473 11.40 -34.55 -32.00
C HIS A 473 11.77 -33.47 -30.97
N LYS A 474 12.95 -32.86 -31.10
CA LYS A 474 13.34 -31.75 -30.24
C LYS A 474 12.50 -30.51 -30.52
N ALA A 475 12.22 -30.21 -31.79
CA ALA A 475 11.38 -29.09 -32.18
C ALA A 475 9.93 -29.24 -31.67
N GLU A 476 9.37 -30.45 -31.76
CA GLU A 476 8.06 -30.76 -31.20
C GLU A 476 8.03 -30.57 -29.68
N HIS A 477 9.04 -31.06 -28.96
CA HIS A 477 9.12 -30.85 -27.52
C HIS A 477 9.22 -29.36 -27.14
N VAL A 478 9.94 -28.55 -27.94
CA VAL A 478 9.98 -27.08 -27.76
C VAL A 478 8.59 -26.46 -27.97
N PHE A 479 7.86 -26.90 -29.00
CA PHE A 479 6.50 -26.42 -29.23
C PHE A 479 5.55 -26.78 -28.08
N ASP A 480 5.62 -28.01 -27.57
CA ASP A 480 4.79 -28.44 -26.44
C ASP A 480 5.12 -27.65 -25.16
N LEU A 481 6.37 -27.22 -24.96
CA LEU A 481 6.75 -26.30 -23.88
C LEU A 481 6.15 -24.90 -24.09
N ILE A 482 6.16 -24.39 -25.32
CA ILE A 482 5.53 -23.10 -25.68
C ILE A 482 4.01 -23.15 -25.44
N GLU A 483 3.35 -24.25 -25.80
CA GLU A 483 1.91 -24.44 -25.58
C GLU A 483 1.59 -24.46 -24.08
N LYS A 484 2.34 -25.23 -23.28
CA LYS A 484 2.20 -25.25 -21.81
C LYS A 484 2.45 -23.87 -21.18
N PHE A 485 3.42 -23.13 -21.71
CA PHE A 485 3.74 -21.77 -21.30
C PHE A 485 2.63 -20.76 -21.63
N GLY A 486 1.84 -21.04 -22.65
CA GLY A 486 0.80 -20.14 -23.17
C GLY A 486 -0.21 -19.59 -22.16
N GLY A 487 -0.45 -20.34 -21.09
CA GLY A 487 -1.33 -19.90 -20.00
C GLY A 487 -0.71 -18.85 -19.06
N TYR A 488 0.62 -18.67 -19.08
CA TYR A 488 1.37 -17.95 -18.05
C TYR A 488 2.37 -16.93 -18.58
N GLY A 489 2.62 -16.90 -19.89
CA GLY A 489 3.61 -16.03 -20.50
C GLY A 489 3.32 -14.53 -20.34
N PHE A 490 4.34 -13.78 -19.95
CA PHE A 490 4.20 -12.36 -19.63
C PHE A 490 4.81 -11.44 -20.69
N ASN A 491 4.29 -10.22 -20.82
CA ASN A 491 4.83 -9.22 -21.76
C ASN A 491 6.08 -8.58 -21.15
N LYS A 492 7.24 -8.79 -21.79
CA LYS A 492 8.53 -8.29 -21.32
C LYS A 492 8.57 -6.77 -21.29
N SER A 493 8.04 -6.09 -22.32
CA SER A 493 8.04 -4.62 -22.39
C SER A 493 7.38 -3.99 -21.16
N HIS A 494 6.22 -4.51 -20.76
CA HIS A 494 5.52 -4.08 -19.55
C HIS A 494 6.28 -4.43 -18.28
N SER A 495 6.86 -5.64 -18.21
CA SER A 495 7.66 -6.08 -17.05
C SER A 495 8.89 -5.20 -16.85
N VAL A 496 9.61 -4.86 -17.92
CA VAL A 496 10.81 -4.01 -17.89
C VAL A 496 10.45 -2.60 -17.40
N ALA A 497 9.39 -2.01 -17.96
CA ALA A 497 8.99 -0.67 -17.56
C ALA A 497 8.59 -0.58 -16.09
N TYR A 498 7.90 -1.60 -15.56
CA TYR A 498 7.51 -1.64 -14.15
C TYR A 498 8.66 -2.02 -13.22
N ALA A 499 9.56 -2.89 -13.67
CA ALA A 499 10.80 -3.21 -12.96
C ALA A 499 11.71 -1.98 -12.84
N MET A 500 11.72 -1.08 -13.82
CA MET A 500 12.43 0.20 -13.73
C MET A 500 11.92 1.04 -12.55
N ILE A 501 10.60 1.19 -12.40
CA ILE A 501 10.01 1.90 -11.25
C ILE A 501 10.36 1.18 -9.93
N ALA A 502 10.29 -0.16 -9.92
CA ALA A 502 10.67 -0.96 -8.74
C ALA A 502 12.14 -0.75 -8.36
N TYR A 503 13.05 -0.72 -9.33
CA TYR A 503 14.47 -0.45 -9.10
C TYR A 503 14.71 0.96 -8.59
N LEU A 504 14.10 1.98 -9.22
CA LEU A 504 14.23 3.38 -8.79
C LEU A 504 13.72 3.59 -7.36
N THR A 505 12.59 2.98 -6.99
CA THR A 505 12.10 3.05 -5.60
C THR A 505 13.00 2.30 -4.62
N ALA A 506 13.56 1.16 -5.00
CA ALA A 506 14.54 0.45 -4.17
C ALA A 506 15.83 1.25 -3.99
N TYR A 507 16.31 1.90 -5.05
CA TYR A 507 17.50 2.77 -5.02
C TYR A 507 17.28 3.96 -4.09
N LEU A 508 16.16 4.69 -4.23
CA LEU A 508 15.84 5.80 -3.34
C LEU A 508 15.72 5.36 -1.89
N LYS A 509 15.16 4.17 -1.64
CA LYS A 509 15.09 3.60 -0.28
C LYS A 509 16.47 3.21 0.26
N ALA A 510 17.36 2.68 -0.56
CA ALA A 510 18.70 2.26 -0.16
C ALA A 510 19.60 3.46 0.18
N HIS A 511 19.57 4.51 -0.64
CA HIS A 511 20.48 5.66 -0.53
C HIS A 511 19.89 6.84 0.25
N TYR A 512 18.58 7.04 0.21
CA TYR A 512 17.86 8.14 0.88
C TYR A 512 16.68 7.62 1.71
N PRO A 513 16.92 6.70 2.67
CA PRO A 513 15.86 5.99 3.39
C PRO A 513 14.90 6.92 4.16
N VAL A 514 15.41 7.98 4.78
CA VAL A 514 14.60 8.89 5.61
C VAL A 514 13.62 9.70 4.74
N GLN A 515 14.10 10.27 3.64
CA GLN A 515 13.32 11.05 2.68
C GLN A 515 12.29 10.15 1.98
N PHE A 516 12.72 8.97 1.53
CA PHE A 516 11.83 8.01 0.86
C PHE A 516 10.72 7.54 1.79
N MET A 517 11.04 7.19 3.04
CA MET A 517 10.03 6.76 4.01
C MET A 517 9.09 7.89 4.42
N ALA A 518 9.56 9.14 4.51
CA ALA A 518 8.70 10.30 4.76
C ALA A 518 7.71 10.53 3.61
N ALA A 519 8.18 10.49 2.35
CA ALA A 519 7.32 10.59 1.17
C ALA A 519 6.30 9.44 1.10
N LEU A 520 6.72 8.21 1.38
CA LEU A 520 5.84 7.04 1.40
C LEU A 520 4.75 7.15 2.48
N LEU A 521 5.13 7.60 3.69
CA LEU A 521 4.20 7.85 4.79
C LEU A 521 3.17 8.91 4.42
N THR A 522 3.62 10.02 3.81
CA THR A 522 2.75 11.09 3.32
C THR A 522 1.69 10.57 2.36
N GLU A 523 2.09 9.80 1.37
CA GLU A 523 1.16 9.31 0.37
C GLU A 523 0.24 8.17 0.91
N ASP A 524 0.60 7.50 2.01
CA ASP A 524 -0.26 6.53 2.70
C ASP A 524 -1.11 7.11 3.84
N MET A 525 -1.03 8.42 4.13
CA MET A 525 -1.76 9.08 5.23
C MET A 525 -3.26 8.77 5.27
N GLY A 526 -3.89 8.59 4.11
CA GLY A 526 -5.31 8.24 4.01
C GLY A 526 -5.66 6.81 4.43
N SER A 527 -4.69 5.92 4.63
CA SER A 527 -4.87 4.51 4.98
C SER A 527 -4.10 4.15 6.25
N GLN A 528 -4.81 4.07 7.38
CA GLN A 528 -4.21 3.77 8.68
C GLN A 528 -3.39 2.48 8.68
N ASP A 529 -3.91 1.40 8.09
CA ASP A 529 -3.22 0.10 8.03
C ASP A 529 -1.86 0.20 7.32
N LYS A 530 -1.78 0.98 6.23
CA LYS A 530 -0.54 1.17 5.48
C LYS A 530 0.42 2.09 6.22
N THR A 531 -0.07 3.17 6.80
CA THR A 531 0.73 4.08 7.63
C THR A 531 1.40 3.32 8.78
N ILE A 532 0.64 2.49 9.51
CA ILE A 532 1.16 1.65 10.60
C ILE A 532 2.25 0.69 10.08
N LYS A 533 2.01 0.02 8.95
CA LYS A 533 3.00 -0.87 8.33
C LYS A 533 4.30 -0.12 7.95
N ASN A 534 4.20 1.08 7.40
CA ASN A 534 5.35 1.87 7.00
C ASN A 534 6.11 2.43 8.22
N ILE A 535 5.40 2.79 9.30
CA ILE A 535 6.01 3.19 10.58
C ILE A 535 6.80 2.04 11.21
N ALA A 536 6.25 0.83 11.17
CA ALA A 536 6.93 -0.38 11.63
C ALA A 536 8.27 -0.57 10.90
N GLU A 537 8.25 -0.41 9.57
CA GLU A 537 9.46 -0.47 8.76
C GLU A 537 10.46 0.64 9.14
N CYS A 538 10.01 1.87 9.41
CA CYS A 538 10.90 2.94 9.89
C CYS A 538 11.61 2.54 11.19
N LYS A 539 10.88 1.93 12.14
CA LYS A 539 11.47 1.44 13.41
C LYS A 539 12.50 0.33 13.15
N GLU A 540 12.21 -0.63 12.27
CA GLU A 540 13.16 -1.69 11.87
C GLU A 540 14.41 -1.13 11.17
N MET A 541 14.26 -0.05 10.39
CA MET A 541 15.36 0.66 9.74
C MET A 541 16.14 1.59 10.69
N GLY A 542 15.70 1.75 11.93
CA GLY A 542 16.32 2.64 12.91
C GLY A 542 16.02 4.13 12.70
N ILE A 543 14.98 4.47 11.94
CA ILE A 543 14.56 5.85 11.66
C ILE A 543 13.60 6.31 12.76
N PRO A 544 13.97 7.29 13.61
CA PRO A 544 13.10 7.77 14.67
C PRO A 544 11.90 8.54 14.10
N ILE A 545 10.70 8.23 14.60
CA ILE A 545 9.48 9.00 14.29
C ILE A 545 9.15 9.87 15.49
N LEU A 546 9.24 11.18 15.29
CA LEU A 546 8.95 12.17 16.31
C LEU A 546 7.45 12.46 16.35
N PRO A 547 6.87 12.68 17.55
CA PRO A 547 5.46 13.02 17.69
C PRO A 547 5.11 14.32 16.94
N PRO A 548 3.83 14.50 16.58
CA PRO A 548 3.38 15.76 15.99
C PRO A 548 3.63 16.91 16.96
N ASP A 549 3.82 18.10 16.39
CA ASP A 549 4.10 19.36 17.08
C ASP A 549 3.49 20.49 16.25
N ILE A 550 2.65 21.33 16.85
CA ILE A 550 1.96 22.42 16.14
C ILE A 550 2.92 23.46 15.52
N ASN A 551 4.09 23.67 16.12
CA ASN A 551 5.06 24.65 15.66
C ASN A 551 6.00 24.08 14.59
N GLU A 552 6.39 22.81 14.68
CA GLU A 552 7.34 22.21 13.73
C GLU A 552 6.69 21.40 12.60
N SER A 553 5.57 20.74 12.88
CA SER A 553 4.98 19.76 11.95
C SER A 553 4.33 20.44 10.75
N GLN A 554 4.42 19.78 9.60
CA GLN A 554 3.79 20.27 8.37
C GLN A 554 2.45 19.57 8.15
N VAL A 555 1.80 19.90 7.03
CA VAL A 555 0.60 19.17 6.59
C VAL A 555 0.92 17.68 6.46
N ASP A 556 2.00 17.41 5.74
CA ASP A 556 2.54 16.08 5.44
C ASP A 556 3.66 15.68 6.41
N PHE A 557 4.13 14.43 6.34
CA PHE A 557 5.32 14.01 7.08
C PHE A 557 6.55 14.78 6.58
N SER A 558 7.37 15.27 7.52
CA SER A 558 8.58 16.03 7.20
C SER A 558 9.82 15.39 7.79
N VAL A 559 10.97 15.67 7.19
CA VAL A 559 12.26 15.17 7.67
C VAL A 559 12.93 16.25 8.53
N VAL A 560 13.40 15.87 9.70
CA VAL A 560 14.12 16.72 10.66
C VAL A 560 15.41 16.00 11.06
N GLY A 561 16.54 16.41 10.46
CA GLY A 561 17.80 15.68 10.62
C GLY A 561 17.69 14.25 10.08
N GLU A 562 17.97 13.26 10.92
CA GLU A 562 17.84 11.83 10.59
C GLU A 562 16.49 11.24 11.05
N SER A 563 15.54 12.07 11.46
CA SER A 563 14.24 11.66 11.99
C SER A 563 13.08 12.13 11.12
N ILE A 564 11.93 11.48 11.25
CA ILE A 564 10.69 11.86 10.56
C ILE A 564 9.75 12.48 11.59
N ARG A 565 9.30 13.71 11.35
CA ARG A 565 8.27 14.38 12.13
C ARG A 565 6.88 14.02 11.59
N PHE A 566 5.98 13.68 12.51
CA PHE A 566 4.62 13.28 12.15
C PHE A 566 3.83 14.40 11.47
N GLY A 567 3.18 14.10 10.33
CA GLY A 567 2.34 15.05 9.62
C GLY A 567 1.01 15.30 10.35
N LEU A 568 0.59 16.57 10.44
CA LEU A 568 -0.63 16.94 11.17
C LEU A 568 -1.91 16.38 10.51
N ALA A 569 -1.91 16.17 9.19
CA ALA A 569 -3.07 15.61 8.49
C ALA A 569 -3.23 14.09 8.69
N ALA A 570 -2.23 13.40 9.26
CA ALA A 570 -2.33 11.98 9.61
C ALA A 570 -3.02 11.76 10.96
N VAL A 571 -3.25 12.82 11.74
CA VAL A 571 -3.95 12.74 13.03
C VAL A 571 -5.44 12.49 12.80
N LYS A 572 -6.00 11.49 13.47
CA LYS A 572 -7.40 11.11 13.35
C LYS A 572 -8.30 12.29 13.74
N HIS A 573 -9.36 12.48 12.96
CA HIS A 573 -10.32 13.59 13.09
C HIS A 573 -9.80 14.97 12.67
N VAL A 574 -8.53 15.10 12.29
CA VAL A 574 -7.97 16.35 11.77
C VAL A 574 -8.09 16.37 10.25
N GLY A 575 -8.94 17.26 9.71
CA GLY A 575 -9.13 17.39 8.27
C GLY A 575 -8.03 18.22 7.61
N PHE A 576 -7.69 17.92 6.35
CA PHE A 576 -6.66 18.62 5.57
C PHE A 576 -6.80 20.16 5.63
N LYS A 577 -8.01 20.69 5.39
CA LYS A 577 -8.30 22.13 5.45
C LYS A 577 -8.08 22.77 6.83
N ALA A 578 -8.22 21.98 7.90
CA ALA A 578 -7.96 22.43 9.26
C ALA A 578 -6.45 22.62 9.47
N VAL A 579 -5.65 21.68 8.96
CA VAL A 579 -4.18 21.73 9.02
C VAL A 579 -3.61 22.85 8.18
N GLU A 580 -4.10 23.04 6.96
CA GLU A 580 -3.71 24.17 6.11
C GLU A 580 -3.94 25.51 6.82
N ALA A 581 -5.09 25.67 7.50
CA ALA A 581 -5.38 26.87 8.26
C ALA A 581 -4.39 27.08 9.42
N ILE A 582 -4.00 26.01 10.11
CA ILE A 582 -3.01 26.06 11.21
C ILE A 582 -1.63 26.46 10.67
N VAL A 583 -1.16 25.80 9.61
CA VAL A 583 0.15 26.06 9.00
C VAL A 583 0.20 27.46 8.42
N HIS A 584 -0.84 27.90 7.70
CA HIS A 584 -0.93 29.25 7.16
C HIS A 584 -0.92 30.34 8.25
N GLU A 585 -1.66 30.15 9.35
CA GLU A 585 -1.62 31.10 10.47
C GLU A 585 -0.30 31.08 11.24
N ARG A 586 0.41 29.95 11.24
CA ARG A 586 1.78 29.85 11.76
C ARG A 586 2.75 30.61 10.89
N GLU A 587 2.71 30.44 9.56
CA GLU A 587 3.64 31.10 8.64
C GLU A 587 3.44 32.62 8.57
N ARG A 588 2.20 33.09 8.78
CA ARG A 588 1.89 34.53 8.79
C ARG A 588 2.37 35.27 10.04
N LYS A 589 2.55 34.58 11.16
CA LYS A 589 2.79 35.18 12.50
C LYS A 589 3.91 34.40 13.23
N GLU A 590 4.14 34.68 14.50
CA GLU A 590 5.14 33.95 15.31
C GLU A 590 4.65 32.54 15.68
N PRO A 591 5.54 31.63 16.11
CA PRO A 591 5.17 30.32 16.67
C PRO A 591 4.13 30.47 17.79
N PHE A 592 3.27 29.47 17.94
CA PHE A 592 2.28 29.47 19.01
C PHE A 592 2.96 29.25 20.35
N THR A 593 2.57 30.04 21.36
CA THR A 593 3.12 29.95 22.73
C THR A 593 2.25 29.14 23.68
N SER A 594 0.94 29.06 23.41
CA SER A 594 -0.03 28.39 24.29
C SER A 594 -1.28 27.93 23.53
N LEU A 595 -2.03 26.99 24.13
CA LEU A 595 -3.33 26.55 23.63
C LEU A 595 -4.32 27.73 23.48
N ARG A 596 -4.26 28.71 24.39
CA ARG A 596 -5.11 29.91 24.32
C ARG A 596 -4.80 30.74 23.08
N GLU A 597 -3.53 30.98 22.82
CA GLU A 597 -3.11 31.76 21.65
C GLU A 597 -3.52 31.06 20.35
N PHE A 598 -3.38 29.72 20.32
CA PHE A 598 -3.83 28.89 19.22
C PHE A 598 -5.35 29.04 18.97
N CYS A 599 -6.17 28.87 20.01
CA CYS A 599 -7.63 29.00 19.90
C CYS A 599 -8.11 30.42 19.51
N ARG A 600 -7.30 31.45 19.78
CA ARG A 600 -7.58 32.84 19.35
C ARG A 600 -7.21 33.09 17.89
N ARG A 601 -6.12 32.48 17.41
CA ARG A 601 -5.56 32.75 16.07
C ARG A 601 -6.21 31.92 14.97
N VAL A 602 -6.62 30.69 15.28
CA VAL A 602 -7.08 29.73 14.28
C VAL A 602 -8.61 29.76 14.13
N ASP A 603 -9.07 29.73 12.88
CA ASP A 603 -10.50 29.77 12.53
C ASP A 603 -11.26 28.54 13.07
N LYS A 604 -12.20 28.79 13.97
CA LYS A 604 -13.03 27.77 14.65
C LYS A 604 -14.03 27.08 13.73
N SER A 605 -14.39 27.69 12.61
CA SER A 605 -15.25 27.03 11.62
C SER A 605 -14.52 25.86 10.96
N LYS A 606 -13.18 25.90 10.93
CA LYS A 606 -12.30 24.88 10.35
C LYS A 606 -11.73 23.94 11.40
N VAL A 607 -11.41 24.44 12.60
CA VAL A 607 -10.88 23.65 13.72
C VAL A 607 -11.95 23.49 14.80
N ASN A 608 -12.68 22.37 14.74
CA ASN A 608 -13.71 22.05 15.72
C ASN A 608 -13.12 21.42 17.00
N LYS A 609 -13.95 21.27 18.05
CA LYS A 609 -13.54 20.68 19.33
C LYS A 609 -12.88 19.30 19.17
N ARG A 610 -13.39 18.46 18.28
CA ARG A 610 -12.89 17.10 18.04
C ARG A 610 -11.48 17.10 17.43
N VAL A 611 -11.15 18.10 16.62
CA VAL A 611 -9.80 18.32 16.08
C VAL A 611 -8.83 18.66 17.23
N LEU A 612 -9.22 19.58 18.12
CA LEU A 612 -8.39 19.99 19.26
C LEU A 612 -8.16 18.84 20.24
N GLU A 613 -9.20 18.04 20.52
CA GLU A 613 -9.09 16.82 21.33
C GLU A 613 -8.03 15.88 20.75
N GLY A 614 -8.09 15.60 19.44
CA GLY A 614 -7.11 14.76 18.75
C GLY A 614 -5.68 15.31 18.83
N LEU A 615 -5.51 16.63 18.61
CA LEU A 615 -4.21 17.30 18.66
C LEU A 615 -3.58 17.29 20.06
N ILE A 616 -4.38 17.47 21.12
CA ILE A 616 -3.88 17.38 22.50
C ILE A 616 -3.53 15.93 22.84
N GLN A 617 -4.37 14.97 22.47
CA GLN A 617 -4.16 13.56 22.77
C GLN A 617 -2.89 13.00 22.11
N CYS A 618 -2.59 13.42 20.87
CA CYS A 618 -1.40 12.98 20.14
C CYS A 618 -0.10 13.70 20.51
N GLY A 619 -0.16 14.69 21.42
CA GLY A 619 1.02 15.42 21.90
C GLY A 619 1.43 16.64 21.07
N ALA A 620 0.59 17.10 20.14
CA ALA A 620 0.93 18.26 19.31
C ALA A 620 1.12 19.57 20.12
N PHE A 621 0.62 19.62 21.36
CA PHE A 621 0.76 20.73 22.30
C PHE A 621 1.81 20.50 23.40
N ASP A 622 2.59 19.42 23.34
CA ASP A 622 3.60 19.09 24.36
C ASP A 622 4.70 20.18 24.46
N PHE A 623 4.90 20.99 23.42
CA PHE A 623 5.81 22.15 23.42
C PHE A 623 5.47 23.18 24.51
N THR A 624 4.23 23.20 25.01
CA THR A 624 3.80 24.12 26.08
C THR A 624 4.37 23.75 27.45
N GLY A 625 4.88 22.52 27.62
CA GLY A 625 5.33 21.99 28.91
C GLY A 625 4.20 21.72 29.91
N VAL A 626 2.93 21.86 29.49
CA VAL A 626 1.75 21.61 30.30
C VAL A 626 1.27 20.17 30.08
N PHE A 627 0.83 19.51 31.16
CA PHE A 627 0.30 18.15 31.10
C PHE A 627 -0.90 18.03 30.15
N ARG A 628 -0.95 16.93 29.37
CA ARG A 628 -2.01 16.67 28.39
C ARG A 628 -3.39 16.60 29.06
N SER A 629 -3.45 16.03 30.27
CA SER A 629 -4.67 15.99 31.10
C SER A 629 -5.24 17.39 31.39
N ARG A 630 -4.36 18.33 31.74
CA ARG A 630 -4.71 19.73 32.06
C ARG A 630 -5.17 20.48 30.83
N LEU A 631 -4.47 20.32 29.70
CA LEU A 631 -4.86 20.91 28.42
C LEU A 631 -6.24 20.39 27.97
N PHE A 632 -6.48 19.08 28.13
CA PHE A 632 -7.74 18.45 27.75
C PHE A 632 -8.91 18.91 28.64
N ALA A 633 -8.70 19.02 29.95
CA ALA A 633 -9.72 19.49 30.88
C ALA A 633 -10.08 20.97 30.66
N SER A 634 -9.07 21.81 30.40
CA SER A 634 -9.26 23.25 30.17
C SER A 634 -9.66 23.59 28.73
N LEU A 635 -9.91 22.59 27.86
CA LEU A 635 -10.23 22.79 26.45
C LEU A 635 -11.51 23.61 26.23
N ASN A 636 -12.58 23.33 26.98
CA ASN A 636 -13.85 24.05 26.82
C ASN A 636 -13.68 25.54 27.17
N ASP A 637 -12.92 25.83 28.22
CA ASP A 637 -12.64 27.19 28.66
C ASP A 637 -11.76 27.91 27.64
N ALA A 638 -10.70 27.25 27.15
CA ALA A 638 -9.83 27.80 26.11
C ALA A 638 -10.60 28.15 24.82
N ILE A 639 -11.54 27.29 24.41
CA ILE A 639 -12.44 27.55 23.27
C ILE A 639 -13.36 28.73 23.58
N ALA A 640 -13.96 28.81 24.76
CA ALA A 640 -14.86 29.92 25.13
C ALA A 640 -14.12 31.27 25.09
N PHE A 641 -12.93 31.35 25.69
CA PHE A 641 -12.11 32.56 25.71
C PHE A 641 -11.57 32.96 24.33
N GLY A 642 -11.24 32.00 23.46
CA GLY A 642 -10.85 32.30 22.07
C GLY A 642 -11.99 32.77 21.17
N GLY A 643 -13.25 32.79 21.66
CA GLY A 643 -14.44 33.19 20.90
C GLY A 643 -14.84 34.65 21.06
N ILE A 644 -14.17 35.34 21.98
CA ILE A 644 -14.28 36.79 22.13
C ILE A 644 -13.34 37.38 21.07
N SER A 645 -13.81 37.38 19.82
CA SER A 645 -13.11 38.06 18.72
C SER A 645 -13.53 39.53 18.75
N GLU A 646 -12.55 40.43 18.83
CA GLU A 646 -12.68 41.86 18.59
C GLU A 646 -13.11 42.08 17.13
N ASP A 647 -14.40 41.95 16.82
CA ASP A 647 -14.97 42.53 15.61
C ASP A 647 -15.44 43.95 15.98
N PRO A 648 -14.72 45.02 15.59
CA PRO A 648 -15.12 46.39 15.94
C PRO A 648 -16.50 46.77 15.40
N ASN A 649 -17.06 45.97 14.47
CA ASN A 649 -18.39 46.18 13.88
C ASN A 649 -19.51 45.34 14.51
N GLN A 650 -19.22 44.43 15.45
CA GLN A 650 -20.25 43.74 16.24
C GLN A 650 -20.18 44.18 17.71
N LEU A 651 -20.44 45.47 17.95
CA LEU A 651 -20.71 45.99 19.29
C LEU A 651 -22.01 45.37 19.81
N ASN A 652 -21.88 44.29 20.60
CA ASN A 652 -22.96 43.87 21.48
C ASN A 652 -23.12 44.92 22.58
N MET A 653 -24.36 45.32 22.85
CA MET A 653 -24.76 46.34 23.84
C MET A 653 -24.31 46.06 25.29
N PHE A 654 -23.63 44.94 25.53
CA PHE A 654 -23.04 44.54 26.81
C PHE A 654 -21.60 45.05 27.04
N ASP A 655 -20.88 45.53 26.01
CA ASP A 655 -19.49 46.05 26.15
C ASP A 655 -19.41 47.47 26.75
N LEU A 656 -20.56 48.11 27.04
CA LEU A 656 -20.63 49.44 27.66
C LEU A 656 -20.53 49.41 29.19
N PHE A 657 -20.43 48.23 29.81
CA PHE A 657 -20.12 48.11 31.22
C PHE A 657 -18.63 47.80 31.40
N PRO A 658 -17.84 48.67 32.06
CA PRO A 658 -16.47 48.36 32.40
C PRO A 658 -16.48 47.30 33.49
N SER A 659 -16.51 46.03 33.09
CA SER A 659 -16.10 44.95 33.97
C SER A 659 -14.60 45.10 34.16
N LYS A 660 -14.21 45.50 35.37
CA LYS A 660 -12.83 45.36 35.85
C LYS A 660 -12.51 43.86 35.88
N GLU A 661 -12.05 43.32 34.76
CA GLU A 661 -11.27 42.09 34.73
C GLU A 661 -10.01 42.32 33.88
N GLU A 662 -9.20 43.28 34.32
CA GLU A 662 -7.76 43.20 34.09
C GLU A 662 -7.25 41.94 34.81
N GLY A 663 -6.93 40.90 34.03
CA GLY A 663 -6.05 39.81 34.48
C GLY A 663 -6.70 38.65 35.24
N ARG A 664 -7.72 37.99 34.70
CA ARG A 664 -7.85 36.55 35.01
C ARG A 664 -6.72 35.81 34.29
N SER A 665 -5.70 35.39 35.03
CA SER A 665 -4.78 34.35 34.58
C SER A 665 -5.64 33.16 34.16
N PHE A 666 -5.50 32.72 32.91
CA PHE A 666 -6.06 31.43 32.51
C PHE A 666 -5.19 30.38 33.20
N GLU A 667 -5.61 29.98 34.40
CA GLU A 667 -4.96 28.90 35.13
C GLU A 667 -5.54 27.59 34.64
N HIS A 668 -4.66 26.73 34.14
CA HIS A 668 -5.02 25.36 33.81
C HIS A 668 -5.62 24.70 35.04
N THR A 669 -6.65 23.89 34.83
CA THR A 669 -7.23 23.07 35.90
C THR A 669 -6.11 22.22 36.50
N ASP A 670 -5.90 22.33 37.81
CA ASP A 670 -4.81 21.62 38.49
C ASP A 670 -5.21 20.15 38.65
N ILE A 671 -4.81 19.34 37.66
CA ILE A 671 -5.06 17.91 37.57
C ILE A 671 -3.71 17.23 37.35
N ASP A 672 -3.51 16.08 37.98
CA ASP A 672 -2.36 15.23 37.70
C ASP A 672 -2.34 14.78 36.24
N GLU A 673 -1.16 14.45 35.70
CA GLU A 673 -1.04 13.91 34.34
C GLU A 673 -1.79 12.57 34.23
N TRP A 674 -2.24 12.24 33.02
CA TRP A 674 -2.78 10.90 32.75
C TRP A 674 -1.75 9.83 33.11
N GLU A 675 -2.23 8.73 33.68
CA GLU A 675 -1.45 7.51 33.82
C GLU A 675 -0.93 7.06 32.45
N ASP A 676 0.27 6.46 32.39
CA ASP A 676 0.93 6.10 31.12
C ASP A 676 0.04 5.25 30.20
N ASP A 677 -0.73 4.31 30.76
CA ASP A 677 -1.67 3.47 30.00
C ASP A 677 -2.78 4.31 29.34
N GLU A 678 -3.33 5.28 30.07
CA GLU A 678 -4.38 6.15 29.56
C GLU A 678 -3.81 7.11 28.51
N LYS A 679 -2.62 7.67 28.74
CA LYS A 679 -1.92 8.53 27.81
C LYS A 679 -1.62 7.80 26.49
N LEU A 680 -1.03 6.61 26.56
CA LEU A 680 -0.73 5.78 25.40
C LEU A 680 -2.01 5.32 24.69
N ARG A 681 -3.07 4.97 25.42
CA ARG A 681 -4.36 4.62 24.81
C ARG A 681 -4.95 5.79 24.01
N LYS A 682 -4.96 6.99 24.58
CA LYS A 682 -5.43 8.21 23.88
C LYS A 682 -4.53 8.57 22.69
N GLU A 683 -3.24 8.32 22.79
CA GLU A 683 -2.31 8.46 21.67
C GLU A 683 -2.65 7.46 20.54
N LYS A 684 -2.85 6.18 20.85
CA LYS A 684 -3.31 5.18 19.86
C LYS A 684 -4.69 5.51 19.28
N GLU A 685 -5.60 6.07 20.07
CA GLU A 685 -6.91 6.51 19.57
C GLU A 685 -6.81 7.66 18.55
N SER A 686 -5.86 8.59 18.76
CA SER A 686 -5.66 9.78 17.93
C SER A 686 -4.71 9.56 16.75
N LEU A 687 -3.68 8.72 16.89
CA LEU A 687 -2.65 8.46 15.87
C LEU A 687 -2.82 7.09 15.20
N GLY A 688 -3.49 6.14 15.85
CA GLY A 688 -3.64 4.76 15.41
C GLY A 688 -2.56 3.81 15.95
N PHE A 689 -1.48 4.33 16.55
CA PHE A 689 -0.33 3.57 17.04
C PHE A 689 0.39 4.33 18.16
N TYR A 690 1.36 3.69 18.83
CA TYR A 690 2.13 4.29 19.90
C TYR A 690 3.44 4.92 19.39
N ILE A 691 3.66 6.21 19.71
CA ILE A 691 4.85 7.00 19.39
C ILE A 691 5.72 7.23 20.62
N THR A 692 5.13 7.69 21.72
CA THR A 692 5.89 8.17 22.89
C THR A 692 6.38 7.06 23.83
N GLY A 693 5.87 5.83 23.65
CA GLY A 693 6.27 4.64 24.40
C GLY A 693 5.55 3.40 23.89
N HIS A 694 5.65 2.28 24.60
CA HIS A 694 4.91 1.05 24.32
C HIS A 694 4.24 0.53 25.60
N PRO A 695 3.03 -0.03 25.57
CA PRO A 695 2.40 -0.61 26.77
C PRO A 695 3.20 -1.74 27.46
N LEU A 696 4.24 -2.25 26.78
CA LEU A 696 5.17 -3.24 27.33
C LEU A 696 6.24 -2.60 28.22
N ASP A 697 6.46 -1.28 28.14
CA ASP A 697 7.44 -0.56 28.96
C ASP A 697 7.18 -0.76 30.45
N ARG A 698 5.91 -0.74 30.86
CA ARG A 698 5.49 -0.98 32.25
C ARG A 698 5.80 -2.38 32.76
N PHE A 699 6.00 -3.34 31.86
CA PHE A 699 6.30 -4.73 32.17
C PHE A 699 7.76 -5.07 31.87
N ALA A 700 8.65 -4.09 31.61
CA ALA A 700 10.04 -4.35 31.24
C ALA A 700 10.76 -5.30 32.21
N ASP A 701 10.57 -5.16 33.52
CA ASP A 701 11.16 -6.06 34.52
C ASP A 701 10.65 -7.51 34.40
N VAL A 702 9.34 -7.68 34.17
CA VAL A 702 8.70 -9.00 33.99
C VAL A 702 9.12 -9.60 32.66
N ILE A 703 9.22 -8.80 31.60
CA ILE A 703 9.66 -9.23 30.28
C ILE A 703 11.11 -9.70 30.36
N ASN A 704 12.01 -8.92 30.98
CA ASN A 704 13.42 -9.31 31.15
C ASN A 704 13.60 -10.59 31.98
N GLN A 705 12.68 -10.90 32.89
CA GLN A 705 12.74 -12.12 33.70
C GLN A 705 12.10 -13.34 33.06
N PHE A 706 11.00 -13.16 32.31
CA PHE A 706 10.14 -14.27 31.86
C PHE A 706 10.10 -14.46 30.35
N ALA A 707 10.34 -13.41 29.56
CA ALA A 707 10.50 -13.55 28.11
C ALA A 707 11.91 -14.06 27.81
N THR A 708 12.00 -15.04 26.91
CA THR A 708 13.29 -15.62 26.53
C THR A 708 13.87 -14.99 25.27
N THR A 709 13.03 -14.25 24.54
CA THR A 709 13.29 -13.88 23.15
C THR A 709 12.46 -12.65 22.80
N THR A 710 13.07 -11.69 22.10
CA THR A 710 12.36 -10.59 21.41
C THR A 710 12.05 -10.97 19.97
N THR A 711 11.18 -10.22 19.28
CA THR A 711 10.89 -10.46 17.85
C THR A 711 12.15 -10.43 16.99
N GLN A 712 13.13 -9.59 17.33
CA GLN A 712 14.41 -9.49 16.64
C GLN A 712 15.30 -10.72 16.90
N ASP A 713 15.29 -11.24 18.11
CA ASP A 713 16.09 -12.42 18.48
C ASP A 713 15.56 -13.71 17.86
N LEU A 714 14.27 -13.76 17.50
CA LEU A 714 13.64 -14.96 16.91
C LEU A 714 14.42 -15.51 15.71
N VAL A 715 15.03 -14.65 14.90
CA VAL A 715 15.81 -15.05 13.72
C VAL A 715 17.02 -15.93 14.08
N THR A 716 17.56 -15.77 15.29
CA THR A 716 18.74 -16.51 15.77
C THR A 716 18.39 -17.79 16.53
N VAL A 717 17.10 -18.00 16.79
CA VAL A 717 16.60 -19.11 17.59
C VAL A 717 16.58 -20.41 16.78
N LYS A 718 16.99 -21.52 17.39
CA LYS A 718 17.00 -22.84 16.75
C LYS A 718 15.57 -23.32 16.46
N ASP A 719 15.39 -23.99 15.31
CA ASP A 719 14.13 -24.62 14.94
C ASP A 719 13.62 -25.57 16.04
N LYS A 720 12.31 -25.50 16.30
CA LYS A 720 11.56 -26.27 17.33
C LYS A 720 11.94 -26.01 18.78
N SER A 721 12.62 -24.91 19.06
CA SER A 721 12.86 -24.51 20.45
C SER A 721 11.63 -23.82 21.05
N ILE A 722 11.46 -23.97 22.37
CA ILE A 722 10.36 -23.32 23.09
C ILE A 722 10.78 -21.88 23.40
N VAL A 723 10.00 -20.92 22.91
CA VAL A 723 10.19 -19.49 23.13
C VAL A 723 9.05 -18.89 23.93
N LYS A 724 9.37 -17.86 24.71
CA LYS A 724 8.41 -17.01 25.41
C LYS A 724 8.55 -15.58 24.91
N LEU A 725 7.53 -15.10 24.23
CA LEU A 725 7.47 -13.75 23.68
C LEU A 725 6.43 -12.91 24.42
N ALA A 726 6.81 -11.70 24.82
CA ALA A 726 5.90 -10.72 25.41
C ALA A 726 5.46 -9.73 24.32
N GLY A 727 4.16 -9.58 24.12
CA GLY A 727 3.65 -8.72 23.04
C GLY A 727 2.17 -8.37 23.14
N LEU A 728 1.74 -7.45 22.29
CA LEU A 728 0.36 -7.05 22.08
C LEU A 728 -0.19 -7.69 20.81
N VAL A 729 -1.46 -8.11 20.82
CA VAL A 729 -2.11 -8.61 19.61
C VAL A 729 -2.51 -7.41 18.75
N ASN A 730 -1.86 -7.24 17.60
CA ASN A 730 -2.17 -6.15 16.67
C ASN A 730 -3.31 -6.55 15.71
N THR A 731 -3.21 -7.73 15.10
CA THR A 731 -4.24 -8.25 14.18
C THR A 731 -4.52 -9.72 14.42
N MET A 732 -5.77 -10.14 14.20
CA MET A 732 -6.20 -11.54 14.31
C MET A 732 -6.98 -11.95 13.08
N ARG A 733 -6.55 -13.04 12.42
CA ARG A 733 -7.27 -13.67 11.31
C ARG A 733 -7.73 -15.06 11.70
N ILE A 734 -9.04 -15.27 11.76
CA ILE A 734 -9.62 -16.57 12.04
C ILE A 734 -9.63 -17.40 10.74
N LYS A 735 -8.98 -18.56 10.76
CA LYS A 735 -8.98 -19.54 9.67
C LYS A 735 -9.67 -20.83 10.12
N ARG A 736 -10.10 -21.65 9.16
CA ARG A 736 -10.57 -23.02 9.43
C ARG A 736 -9.51 -24.02 9.00
N THR A 737 -9.30 -25.06 9.80
CA THR A 737 -8.44 -26.18 9.44
C THR A 737 -9.11 -27.03 8.36
N ARG A 738 -8.37 -27.96 7.72
CA ARG A 738 -8.94 -28.95 6.78
C ARG A 738 -10.07 -29.81 7.41
N LYS A 739 -10.15 -29.87 8.74
CA LYS A 739 -11.18 -30.58 9.51
C LYS A 739 -12.36 -29.68 9.92
N GLY A 740 -12.34 -28.39 9.57
CA GLY A 740 -13.41 -27.42 9.87
C GLY A 740 -13.30 -26.69 11.21
N GLU A 741 -12.30 -27.00 12.04
CA GLU A 741 -12.11 -26.39 13.36
C GLU A 741 -11.53 -24.98 13.25
N LYS A 742 -11.91 -24.08 14.17
CA LYS A 742 -11.46 -22.69 14.18
C LYS A 742 -10.03 -22.58 14.74
N MET A 743 -9.14 -21.99 13.97
CA MET A 743 -7.79 -21.59 14.39
C MET A 743 -7.62 -20.08 14.16
N ALA A 744 -6.64 -19.46 14.81
CA ALA A 744 -6.30 -18.07 14.58
C ALA A 744 -4.84 -17.92 14.16
N VAL A 745 -4.59 -17.01 13.23
CA VAL A 745 -3.26 -16.48 12.96
C VAL A 745 -3.26 -15.04 13.47
N ILE A 746 -2.49 -14.80 14.52
CA ILE A 746 -2.38 -13.47 15.15
C ILE A 746 -1.03 -12.86 14.81
N ASN A 747 -0.99 -11.55 14.65
CA ASN A 747 0.26 -10.81 14.52
C ASN A 747 0.53 -10.09 15.84
N VAL A 748 1.67 -10.40 16.45
CA VAL A 748 2.03 -9.93 17.79
C VAL A 748 3.13 -8.90 17.67
N GLU A 749 2.90 -7.74 18.29
CA GLU A 749 3.82 -6.62 18.33
C GLU A 749 4.58 -6.59 19.66
N ASP A 750 5.90 -6.50 19.61
CA ASP A 750 6.73 -6.11 20.74
C ASP A 750 7.44 -4.77 20.46
N LYS A 751 8.39 -4.37 21.31
CA LYS A 751 9.13 -3.11 21.12
C LYS A 751 10.04 -3.11 19.88
N ASN A 752 10.38 -4.30 19.38
CA ASN A 752 11.41 -4.52 18.37
C ASN A 752 10.83 -4.86 17.00
N GLY A 753 9.56 -5.25 16.91
CA GLY A 753 8.92 -5.60 15.64
C GLY A 753 7.64 -6.42 15.78
N PHE A 754 7.31 -7.11 14.70
CA PHE A 754 6.10 -7.94 14.58
C PHE A 754 6.44 -9.39 14.29
N THR A 755 5.68 -10.34 14.84
CA THR A 755 5.79 -11.75 14.47
C THR A 755 4.44 -12.44 14.35
N GLU A 756 4.37 -13.40 13.41
CA GLU A 756 3.19 -14.22 13.18
C GLU A 756 3.15 -15.38 14.18
N VAL A 757 2.06 -15.45 14.94
CA VAL A 757 1.79 -16.53 15.88
C VAL A 757 0.56 -17.32 15.42
N VAL A 758 0.73 -18.63 15.27
CA VAL A 758 -0.33 -19.57 14.90
C VAL A 758 -0.93 -20.18 16.15
N VAL A 759 -2.21 -19.93 16.38
CA VAL A 759 -2.98 -20.44 17.51
C VAL A 759 -3.92 -21.54 17.03
N PHE A 760 -3.55 -22.79 17.33
CA PHE A 760 -4.34 -23.97 16.98
C PHE A 760 -5.64 -24.07 17.80
N PRO A 761 -6.64 -24.84 17.34
CA PRO A 761 -7.98 -24.86 17.94
C PRO A 761 -8.01 -25.08 19.47
N ASP A 762 -7.17 -25.98 20.00
CA ASP A 762 -7.12 -26.31 21.42
C ASP A 762 -6.72 -25.12 22.31
N VAL A 763 -5.79 -24.30 21.82
CA VAL A 763 -5.31 -23.10 22.51
C VAL A 763 -6.25 -21.93 22.24
N PHE A 764 -6.75 -21.81 21.01
CA PHE A 764 -7.67 -20.76 20.62
C PHE A 764 -8.91 -20.77 21.51
N ALA A 765 -9.56 -21.94 21.68
CA ALA A 765 -10.76 -22.08 22.50
C ALA A 765 -10.60 -21.61 23.96
N LYS A 766 -9.38 -21.74 24.53
CA LYS A 766 -9.07 -21.32 25.91
C LYS A 766 -8.75 -19.84 26.03
N CYS A 767 -8.24 -19.22 24.97
CA CYS A 767 -7.66 -17.88 25.00
C CYS A 767 -8.44 -16.85 24.18
N VAL A 768 -9.59 -17.18 23.56
CA VAL A 768 -10.38 -16.26 22.73
C VAL A 768 -10.66 -14.92 23.43
N THR A 769 -11.00 -14.95 24.72
CA THR A 769 -11.31 -13.73 25.49
C THR A 769 -10.08 -12.86 25.72
N LEU A 770 -8.91 -13.48 25.91
CA LEU A 770 -7.63 -12.77 26.09
C LEU A 770 -7.14 -12.16 24.77
N LEU A 771 -7.38 -12.83 23.64
CA LEU A 771 -6.96 -12.40 22.31
C LEU A 771 -7.78 -11.23 21.74
N ASN A 772 -8.99 -11.01 22.26
CA ASN A 772 -9.85 -9.89 21.85
C ASN A 772 -9.59 -8.61 22.65
N ASP A 773 -8.71 -8.67 23.64
CA ASP A 773 -8.42 -7.58 24.55
C ASP A 773 -7.06 -6.97 24.22
N ASP A 774 -6.93 -5.64 24.23
CA ASP A 774 -5.72 -4.88 23.90
C ASP A 774 -4.65 -4.97 25.02
N ARG A 775 -4.68 -6.05 25.82
CA ARG A 775 -3.81 -6.24 26.99
C ARG A 775 -2.50 -6.91 26.61
N PRO A 776 -1.37 -6.56 27.27
CA PRO A 776 -0.09 -7.24 27.07
C PRO A 776 -0.13 -8.72 27.45
N LEU A 777 0.30 -9.60 26.54
CA LEU A 777 0.30 -11.05 26.70
C LEU A 777 1.72 -11.61 26.69
N LEU A 778 1.93 -12.68 27.47
CA LEU A 778 3.08 -13.56 27.36
C LEU A 778 2.65 -14.83 26.60
N ILE A 779 3.26 -15.05 25.45
CA ILE A 779 2.98 -16.15 24.53
C ILE A 779 4.11 -17.16 24.66
N THR A 780 3.77 -18.37 25.07
CA THR A 780 4.69 -19.52 25.07
C THR A 780 4.37 -20.39 23.87
N GLY A 781 5.38 -20.68 23.05
CA GLY A 781 5.19 -21.46 21.84
C GLY A 781 6.47 -22.07 21.31
N GLU A 782 6.32 -22.93 20.32
CA GLU A 782 7.43 -23.54 19.59
C GLU A 782 7.79 -22.64 18.41
N ALA A 783 9.05 -22.23 18.31
CA ALA A 783 9.58 -21.47 17.18
C ALA A 783 9.76 -22.42 15.99
N GLU A 784 8.96 -22.27 14.95
CA GLU A 784 9.14 -22.93 13.66
C GLU A 784 10.01 -22.01 12.79
N ALA A 785 11.30 -22.32 12.77
CA ALA A 785 12.26 -21.58 11.96
C ALA A 785 12.24 -22.14 10.54
N SER A 786 11.63 -21.38 9.63
CA SER A 786 11.87 -21.56 8.19
C SER A 786 13.09 -20.75 7.79
N ASP A 787 13.70 -21.06 6.64
CA ASP A 787 14.89 -20.37 6.13
C ASP A 787 14.72 -18.83 6.00
N ASN A 788 13.49 -18.30 6.08
CA ASN A 788 13.15 -16.90 5.77
C ASN A 788 12.33 -16.14 6.83
N ALA A 789 11.66 -16.83 7.76
CA ALA A 789 10.91 -16.22 8.85
C ALA A 789 10.68 -17.22 9.98
N VAL A 790 10.63 -16.73 11.22
CA VAL A 790 10.34 -17.56 12.39
C VAL A 790 8.90 -17.34 12.80
N LYS A 791 8.09 -18.39 12.71
CA LYS A 791 6.71 -18.39 13.18
C LYS A 791 6.65 -19.02 14.55
N ILE A 792 5.73 -18.56 15.39
CA ILE A 792 5.53 -19.17 16.69
C ILE A 792 4.24 -19.99 16.66
N ARG A 793 4.36 -21.28 16.94
CA ARG A 793 3.20 -22.12 17.22
C ARG A 793 2.85 -22.00 18.69
N ALA A 794 1.76 -21.28 19.00
CA ALA A 794 1.35 -21.02 20.37
C ALA A 794 0.94 -22.33 21.08
N GLN A 795 1.53 -22.57 22.25
CA GLN A 795 1.17 -23.64 23.18
C GLN A 795 0.37 -23.10 24.38
N GLY A 796 0.63 -21.86 24.79
CA GLY A 796 -0.09 -21.20 25.88
C GLY A 796 0.02 -19.68 25.80
N ILE A 797 -1.05 -18.99 26.19
CA ILE A 797 -1.13 -17.53 26.16
C ILE A 797 -1.69 -17.07 27.51
N VAL A 798 -0.99 -16.17 28.18
CA VAL A 798 -1.38 -15.63 29.49
C VAL A 798 -1.18 -14.12 29.52
N ALA A 799 -1.98 -13.39 30.31
CA ALA A 799 -1.78 -11.96 30.49
C ALA A 799 -0.52 -11.68 31.33
N LEU A 800 0.28 -10.68 30.94
CA LEU A 800 1.49 -10.27 31.66
C LEU A 800 1.20 -9.81 33.11
N GLU A 801 0.01 -9.26 33.35
CA GLU A 801 -0.47 -8.91 34.70
C GLU A 801 -0.53 -10.13 35.62
N THR A 802 -1.05 -11.25 35.12
CA THR A 802 -1.12 -12.51 35.88
C THR A 802 0.27 -13.08 36.12
N VAL A 803 1.21 -12.90 35.19
CA VAL A 803 2.62 -13.32 35.37
C VAL A 803 3.27 -12.49 36.47
N LYS A 804 3.09 -11.16 36.47
CA LYS A 804 3.58 -10.25 37.51
C LYS A 804 3.04 -10.62 38.89
N GLN A 805 1.75 -10.93 38.99
CA GLN A 805 1.11 -11.33 40.25
C GLN A 805 1.64 -12.66 40.79
N LYS A 806 1.94 -13.62 39.91
CA LYS A 806 2.51 -14.93 40.29
C LYS A 806 4.01 -14.91 40.56
N ALA A 807 4.72 -13.91 40.03
CA ALA A 807 6.16 -13.74 40.26
C ALA A 807 6.47 -13.25 41.69
N ILE A 808 5.51 -12.62 42.37
CA ILE A 808 5.70 -12.09 43.74
C ILE A 808 5.59 -13.24 44.74
N ASN A 809 6.74 -13.74 45.21
CA ASN A 809 6.83 -14.83 46.17
C ASN A 809 6.37 -14.41 47.59
N SER A 810 6.71 -13.19 48.02
CA SER A 810 6.22 -12.67 49.31
C SER A 810 6.11 -11.14 49.34
N ILE A 811 5.22 -10.62 50.17
CA ILE A 811 5.12 -9.18 50.45
C ILE A 811 5.54 -8.88 51.89
N ILE A 812 6.32 -7.82 52.09
CA ILE A 812 6.67 -7.30 53.41
C ILE A 812 5.85 -6.06 53.70
N ILE A 813 5.06 -6.10 54.76
CA ILE A 813 4.31 -4.98 55.31
C ILE A 813 5.15 -4.35 56.43
N PRO A 814 5.66 -3.11 56.28
CA PRO A 814 6.38 -2.41 57.34
C PRO A 814 5.39 -1.93 58.40
N VAL A 815 5.65 -2.25 59.66
CA VAL A 815 4.79 -1.87 60.79
C VAL A 815 5.57 -0.95 61.72
N SER A 816 5.03 0.24 62.01
CA SER A 816 5.50 1.13 63.06
C SER A 816 4.88 0.74 64.42
N GLN A 817 5.65 0.83 65.51
CA GLN A 817 5.18 0.46 66.86
C GLN A 817 3.98 1.31 67.34
N GLU A 818 3.80 2.52 66.79
CA GLU A 818 2.71 3.45 67.15
C GLU A 818 1.40 3.20 66.37
N GLY A 819 1.43 2.44 65.27
CA GLY A 819 0.29 2.23 64.37
C GLY A 819 -0.49 0.92 64.55
N LEU A 820 0.03 -0.04 65.33
CA LEU A 820 -0.51 -1.40 65.38
C LEU A 820 -1.58 -1.58 66.48
N ASN A 821 -2.76 -1.01 66.27
CA ASN A 821 -3.92 -1.28 67.14
C ASN A 821 -4.63 -2.60 66.77
N ARG A 822 -5.23 -3.27 67.76
CA ARG A 822 -5.99 -4.53 67.57
C ARG A 822 -7.08 -4.41 66.48
N SER A 823 -7.69 -3.23 66.35
CA SER A 823 -8.66 -2.92 65.30
C SER A 823 -8.07 -2.89 63.90
N CYS A 824 -6.84 -2.40 63.72
CA CYS A 824 -6.13 -2.40 62.45
C CYS A 824 -5.79 -3.83 62.01
N LEU A 825 -5.25 -4.65 62.93
CA LEU A 825 -4.96 -6.06 62.66
C LEU A 825 -6.22 -6.88 62.31
N MET A 826 -7.37 -6.59 62.93
CA MET A 826 -8.64 -7.23 62.56
C MET A 826 -9.09 -6.83 61.16
N LYS A 827 -9.02 -5.55 60.81
CA LYS A 827 -9.34 -5.08 59.45
C LYS A 827 -8.40 -5.69 58.41
N LEU A 828 -7.10 -5.75 58.69
CA LEU A 828 -6.09 -6.31 57.80
C LEU A 828 -6.31 -7.83 57.62
N LYS A 829 -6.69 -8.54 58.69
CA LYS A 829 -7.09 -9.95 58.62
C LYS A 829 -8.33 -10.13 57.72
N ASP A 830 -9.38 -9.32 57.91
CA ASP A 830 -10.61 -9.41 57.11
C ASP A 830 -10.35 -9.07 55.64
N LEU A 831 -9.42 -8.15 55.38
CA LEU A 831 -8.97 -7.79 54.03
C LEU A 831 -8.23 -8.96 53.36
N ILE A 832 -7.28 -9.58 54.07
CA ILE A 832 -6.53 -10.76 53.61
C ILE A 832 -7.45 -11.92 53.24
N PHE A 833 -8.49 -12.19 54.05
CA PHE A 833 -9.44 -13.28 53.76
C PHE A 833 -10.34 -13.03 52.54
N ARG A 834 -10.47 -11.79 52.06
CA ARG A 834 -11.22 -11.49 50.83
C ARG A 834 -10.44 -11.84 49.56
N TYR A 835 -9.12 -11.92 49.64
CA TYR A 835 -8.23 -12.10 48.49
C TYR A 835 -7.26 -13.28 48.71
N PRO A 836 -7.75 -14.53 48.81
CA PRO A 836 -6.89 -15.70 49.01
C PRO A 836 -5.98 -15.94 47.79
N GLY A 837 -4.72 -16.31 48.03
CA GLY A 837 -3.77 -16.65 46.97
C GLY A 837 -2.51 -17.34 47.47
N GLU A 838 -1.44 -17.34 46.68
CA GLU A 838 -0.20 -18.11 46.95
C GLU A 838 0.94 -17.27 47.54
N CYS A 839 0.84 -15.92 47.52
CA CYS A 839 1.89 -15.02 47.97
C CYS A 839 1.92 -14.91 49.51
N GLN A 840 3.09 -15.13 50.13
CA GLN A 840 3.25 -15.13 51.58
C GLN A 840 3.37 -13.69 52.13
N ILE A 841 2.68 -13.40 53.24
CA ILE A 841 2.80 -12.10 53.91
C ILE A 841 3.86 -12.16 55.01
N LYS A 842 4.70 -11.13 55.09
CA LYS A 842 5.70 -10.93 56.13
C LYS A 842 5.52 -9.56 56.77
N PHE A 843 5.65 -9.46 58.10
CA PHE A 843 5.64 -8.17 58.80
C PHE A 843 7.05 -7.76 59.14
N ARG A 844 7.44 -6.53 58.82
CA ARG A 844 8.72 -5.95 59.26
C ARG A 844 8.46 -4.99 60.42
N ILE A 845 8.96 -5.36 61.59
CA ILE A 845 8.79 -4.61 62.85
C ILE A 845 10.15 -4.00 63.22
N ASN A 846 10.17 -2.70 63.49
CA ASN A 846 11.35 -2.05 64.09
C ASN A 846 11.30 -2.30 65.60
N LEU A 847 12.30 -3.01 66.14
CA LEU A 847 12.42 -3.26 67.58
C LEU A 847 13.12 -2.09 68.28
N ASP A 848 14.16 -1.52 67.65
CA ASP A 848 14.92 -0.33 68.08
C ASP A 848 15.39 0.49 66.86
N LYS A 849 16.04 1.65 67.07
CA LYS A 849 16.59 2.51 65.98
C LYS A 849 17.49 1.77 64.96
N ASN A 850 18.13 0.67 65.37
CA ASN A 850 19.05 -0.11 64.52
C ASN A 850 18.65 -1.59 64.30
N ASN A 851 17.60 -2.10 64.95
CA ASN A 851 17.22 -3.52 64.85
C ASN A 851 15.85 -3.69 64.20
N LYS A 852 15.81 -4.43 63.09
CA LYS A 852 14.59 -4.77 62.34
C LYS A 852 14.37 -6.27 62.38
N ALA A 853 13.19 -6.71 62.79
CA ALA A 853 12.78 -8.11 62.76
C ALA A 853 11.74 -8.32 61.65
N THR A 854 11.81 -9.46 60.96
CA THR A 854 10.79 -9.87 59.99
C THR A 854 10.07 -11.10 60.54
N VAL A 855 8.74 -11.02 60.61
CA VAL A 855 7.86 -12.06 61.13
C VAL A 855 7.06 -12.64 59.97
N ASP A 856 7.27 -13.92 59.70
CA ASP A 856 6.51 -14.64 58.68
C ASP A 856 5.11 -14.96 59.20
N THR A 857 4.09 -14.76 58.36
CA THR A 857 2.73 -15.18 58.67
C THR A 857 2.51 -16.64 58.34
N HIS A 858 1.55 -17.26 59.02
CA HIS A 858 1.12 -18.64 58.73
C HIS A 858 0.55 -18.72 57.31
N ASN A 859 0.83 -19.82 56.58
CA ASN A 859 0.38 -20.07 55.19
C ASN A 859 -1.13 -19.95 54.92
N ARG A 860 -1.96 -19.79 55.97
CA ARG A 860 -3.41 -19.56 55.84
C ARG A 860 -3.75 -18.11 55.51
N TYR A 861 -2.75 -17.22 55.56
CA TYR A 861 -2.85 -15.78 55.30
C TYR A 861 -2.17 -15.41 53.97
N SER A 862 -2.00 -16.38 53.07
CA SER A 862 -1.47 -16.12 51.73
C SER A 862 -2.51 -15.43 50.86
N ILE A 863 -2.06 -14.46 50.06
CA ILE A 863 -2.91 -13.58 49.26
C ILE A 863 -2.56 -13.62 47.79
N MET A 864 -3.46 -13.10 46.96
CA MET A 864 -3.14 -12.69 45.59
C MET A 864 -2.85 -11.18 45.58
N PRO A 865 -1.64 -10.73 45.22
CA PRO A 865 -1.25 -9.33 45.34
C PRO A 865 -1.86 -8.49 44.20
N GLU A 866 -3.15 -8.19 44.30
CA GLU A 866 -3.84 -7.25 43.43
C GLU A 866 -3.55 -5.79 43.83
N GLU A 867 -3.49 -4.86 42.87
CA GLU A 867 -3.13 -3.46 43.14
C GLU A 867 -4.10 -2.77 44.12
N ASN A 868 -5.40 -3.06 44.02
CA ASN A 868 -6.41 -2.52 44.94
C ASN A 868 -6.17 -3.01 46.37
N LEU A 869 -5.83 -4.29 46.54
CA LEU A 869 -5.50 -4.86 47.84
C LEU A 869 -4.26 -4.19 48.44
N ILE A 870 -3.21 -3.99 47.65
CA ILE A 870 -1.99 -3.33 48.14
C ILE A 870 -2.26 -1.88 48.51
N LYS A 871 -2.99 -1.10 47.70
CA LYS A 871 -3.36 0.29 48.04
C LYS A 871 -4.17 0.37 49.33
N GLU A 872 -5.10 -0.56 49.55
CA GLU A 872 -5.87 -0.63 50.81
C GLU A 872 -4.98 -1.01 52.01
N ILE A 873 -4.03 -1.93 51.84
CA ILE A 873 -3.04 -2.28 52.88
C ILE A 873 -2.15 -1.08 53.20
N GLU A 874 -1.62 -0.39 52.18
CA GLU A 874 -0.77 0.79 52.35
C GLU A 874 -1.51 1.95 53.04
N SER A 875 -2.79 2.14 52.70
CA SER A 875 -3.66 3.11 53.37
C SER A 875 -3.94 2.75 54.85
N LEU A 876 -4.14 1.46 55.15
CA LEU A 876 -4.38 0.97 56.51
C LEU A 876 -3.13 1.05 57.40
N VAL A 877 -1.96 0.81 56.83
CA VAL A 877 -0.68 0.71 57.56
C VAL A 877 0.09 2.03 57.55
N GLY A 878 -0.18 2.92 56.59
CA GLY A 878 0.50 4.20 56.42
C GLY A 878 1.94 4.07 55.91
N ALA A 879 2.30 2.92 55.34
CA ALA A 879 3.64 2.63 54.83
C ALA A 879 3.55 1.80 53.54
N LYS A 880 4.48 2.03 52.60
CA LYS A 880 4.54 1.30 51.33
C LYS A 880 4.91 -0.16 51.55
N VAL A 881 4.19 -1.07 50.89
CA VAL A 881 4.47 -2.51 50.92
C VAL A 881 5.71 -2.80 50.06
N ILE A 882 6.57 -3.70 50.53
CA ILE A 882 7.80 -4.08 49.82
C ILE A 882 7.57 -5.45 49.18
N TYR A 883 7.76 -5.53 47.87
CA TYR A 883 7.63 -6.78 47.12
C TYR A 883 8.94 -7.58 47.18
N ILE A 884 8.83 -8.88 47.44
CA ILE A 884 9.90 -9.86 47.21
C ILE A 884 9.47 -10.72 46.03
N VAL A 885 10.13 -10.49 44.90
CA VAL A 885 10.00 -11.27 43.67
C VAL A 885 10.92 -12.47 43.76
#